data_AF-Q4D603-F1
#
_entry.id   AF-Q4D603-F1
#
_cell.length_a   1.000
_cell.length_b   1.000
_cell.length_c   1.000
_cell.angle_alpha   90.00
_cell.angle_beta   90.00
_cell.angle_gamma   90.00
#
_symmetry.space_group_name_H-M   'P 1'
#
loop_
_entity.id
_entity.type
_entity.pdbx_description
1 polymer ?
#
loop_
_entity_poly.entity_id
_entity_poly.type
_entity_poly.pdbx_seq_one_letter_code
_entity_poly.pdbx_strand_id
1 'polypeptide(L)'
;MIHLHHAVRLRLLAQRVSAAGVISPSNCGMSLHALRQLGACNVHDRELLKRIDEVYRQADLRSRANMFHCLACCVREQCSVYKGLPEALPPLITSMQESILGDVDELSPTECILVMEGVVKVTPYRCATTHLAAILRNRSTALVAIVSNPVELSGIARIAVEAMQEAQPHSTETDGEQGEEYRLRLGWSRELREISETIESRLDSFGKQDLLTLVDAITLRVTPKMEKTTGTGEDRLRKLGEWPSRDVPEECRSLLLRVLSSTRQRLTVLSPSQLSAWLLRVVHLHQQHYPIFMSIVQRLGEQHVRSSMSASQLSRCIDSLGETISICHEENFLSRTDLQFVSSVVNKLLETLVHILEKDGGSSEDCSAYLVPAMLSLSEEVVAGNVEILHPLMERFFIILYRHFGKLTPRERADVVTAVFLWGLLNKKPEHQQERQRDAGALKMSGNDVCSPDAWCKVVLNNMDSYSTLDALQIMNEVTSAVYAEEAGACAYSPLSVRPMLLRLHERLQGSIGNLDGVPSSHLTRYLTSISKLGLRRKADYYCVLKILQGRELTDFESLRVLGVVARHHLRAVPLITETVRCIPSRAASLHPKQKCLVLKYLGQVRAQRFVQVPHHPSLAFGAFLTREEVVKEISVLSAMFAFVGLVELRQFENQTIVCLLQGPLSRHDEFSGIHSATSLSEFIAALCRVDRRLVPTKMIQAVLNVVTSRLATSRSFFVDMADISFWLRLVRERSSLGAYVAAMDRQGESEKEGAEYMTAVSNYVSVAAAIAKTRLMDISGSNDLKTNTFLFNQMAIGYRLGVSLLPEAEERLSCHLDTKHLPQLLSDPRQVINAVTVARQIRHLNPTVAKEVFHFVERNVGSLGAQEALLLGVEMTESLSDAGESKDQVVEMMHKLHALAKQSLNDARRLKKLSVQEVALGALYGVVKRPVSSTSR
;
A
#
# COMPACT_ATOMS: atom_id res chain seq x y z
N MET A 1 -16.73 -21.34 25.36
CA MET A 1 -17.22 -22.51 26.13
C MET A 1 -17.93 -23.55 25.28
N ILE A 2 -18.81 -23.17 24.33
CA ILE A 2 -19.62 -24.12 23.53
C ILE A 2 -18.76 -25.06 22.66
N HIS A 3 -17.71 -24.57 21.99
CA HIS A 3 -16.82 -25.42 21.18
C HIS A 3 -16.09 -26.51 21.99
N LEU A 4 -15.68 -26.20 23.24
CA LEU A 4 -15.04 -27.20 24.12
C LEU A 4 -16.01 -28.36 24.40
N HIS A 5 -17.30 -28.06 24.52
CA HIS A 5 -18.33 -29.06 24.82
C HIS A 5 -18.65 -29.97 23.63
N HIS A 6 -18.62 -29.44 22.39
CA HIS A 6 -18.80 -30.23 21.17
C HIS A 6 -17.60 -31.15 20.90
N ALA A 7 -16.38 -30.65 21.03
CA ALA A 7 -15.17 -31.46 20.85
C ALA A 7 -15.10 -32.62 21.85
N VAL A 8 -15.44 -32.38 23.12
CA VAL A 8 -15.51 -33.44 24.15
C VAL A 8 -16.62 -34.45 23.82
N ARG A 9 -17.82 -33.99 23.43
CA ARG A 9 -18.91 -34.91 23.03
C ARG A 9 -18.54 -35.76 21.81
N LEU A 10 -17.92 -35.17 20.79
CA LEU A 10 -17.44 -35.89 19.61
C LEU A 10 -16.36 -36.92 19.97
N ARG A 11 -15.44 -36.58 20.88
CA ARG A 11 -14.43 -37.52 21.38
C ARG A 11 -15.04 -38.68 22.15
N LEU A 12 -16.02 -38.42 23.02
CA LEU A 12 -16.76 -39.45 23.75
C LEU A 12 -17.58 -40.33 22.81
N LEU A 13 -18.20 -39.74 21.77
CA LEU A 13 -18.87 -40.48 20.70
C LEU A 13 -17.88 -41.37 19.94
N ALA A 14 -16.72 -40.84 19.53
CA ALA A 14 -15.66 -41.62 18.89
C ALA A 14 -15.19 -42.79 19.75
N GLN A 15 -14.96 -42.55 21.05
CA GLN A 15 -14.59 -43.58 22.01
C GLN A 15 -15.68 -44.65 22.18
N ARG A 16 -16.97 -44.27 22.17
CA ARG A 16 -18.09 -45.21 22.31
C ARG A 16 -18.34 -46.01 21.03
N VAL A 17 -18.28 -45.37 19.87
CA VAL A 17 -18.38 -45.99 18.54
C VAL A 17 -17.26 -47.00 18.31
N SER A 18 -16.09 -46.75 18.91
CA SER A 18 -14.93 -47.65 18.83
C SER A 18 -14.93 -48.77 19.88
N ALA A 19 -15.97 -48.93 20.71
CA ALA A 19 -16.04 -50.04 21.66
C ALA A 19 -16.55 -51.32 20.98
N ALA A 20 -15.89 -52.45 21.24
CA ALA A 20 -16.28 -53.76 20.73
C ALA A 20 -17.75 -54.09 21.05
N GLY A 21 -18.50 -54.58 20.06
CA GLY A 21 -19.91 -54.95 20.18
C GLY A 21 -20.95 -53.82 20.08
N VAL A 22 -20.54 -52.54 20.08
CA VAL A 22 -21.48 -51.40 19.92
C VAL A 22 -21.95 -51.26 18.48
N ILE A 23 -21.08 -51.55 17.52
CA ILE A 23 -21.33 -51.45 16.09
C ILE A 23 -21.19 -52.85 15.49
N SER A 24 -22.07 -53.20 14.55
CA SER A 24 -21.94 -54.48 13.86
C SER A 24 -20.59 -54.60 13.17
N PRO A 25 -19.97 -55.79 13.13
CA PRO A 25 -18.71 -56.04 12.42
C PRO A 25 -18.64 -55.47 11.00
N SER A 26 -19.78 -55.45 10.30
CA SER A 26 -19.96 -54.95 8.93
C SER A 26 -20.02 -53.43 8.77
N ASN A 27 -20.15 -52.68 9.87
CA ASN A 27 -20.29 -51.22 9.86
C ASN A 27 -19.12 -50.50 10.53
N CYS A 28 -18.14 -51.24 11.08
CA CYS A 28 -16.98 -50.68 11.77
C CYS A 28 -16.18 -49.73 10.85
N GLY A 29 -15.95 -50.13 9.59
CA GLY A 29 -15.21 -49.33 8.62
C GLY A 29 -15.91 -48.02 8.24
N MET A 30 -17.21 -48.08 7.96
CA MET A 30 -18.01 -46.88 7.66
C MET A 30 -18.10 -45.93 8.86
N SER A 31 -18.16 -46.49 10.07
CA SER A 31 -18.21 -45.71 11.30
C SER A 31 -16.91 -44.96 11.54
N LEU A 32 -15.75 -45.58 11.27
CA LEU A 32 -14.46 -44.91 11.38
C LEU A 32 -14.33 -43.77 10.34
N HIS A 33 -14.79 -44.00 9.11
CA HIS A 33 -14.88 -42.95 8.10
C HIS A 33 -15.79 -41.79 8.53
N ALA A 34 -16.94 -42.07 9.17
CA ALA A 34 -17.79 -41.02 9.73
C ALA A 34 -17.06 -40.22 10.83
N LEU A 35 -16.30 -40.88 11.71
CA LEU A 35 -15.48 -40.20 12.73
C LEU A 35 -14.39 -39.32 12.10
N ARG A 36 -13.74 -39.75 11.01
CA ARG A 36 -12.79 -38.93 10.26
C ARG A 36 -13.48 -37.70 9.68
N GLN A 37 -14.63 -37.84 9.02
CA GLN A 37 -15.38 -36.72 8.45
C GLN A 37 -15.83 -35.70 9.51
N LEU A 38 -16.09 -36.16 10.73
CA LEU A 38 -16.40 -35.30 11.88
C LEU A 38 -15.15 -34.72 12.57
N GLY A 39 -13.94 -34.99 12.09
CA GLY A 39 -12.68 -34.56 12.72
C GLY A 39 -12.40 -35.21 14.08
N ALA A 40 -13.09 -36.31 14.42
CA ALA A 40 -13.02 -36.97 15.71
C ALA A 40 -12.05 -38.18 15.74
N CYS A 41 -11.63 -38.67 14.57
CA CYS A 41 -10.64 -39.75 14.45
C CYS A 41 -9.20 -39.21 14.59
N ASN A 42 -8.73 -38.97 15.82
CA ASN A 42 -7.39 -38.44 16.08
C ASN A 42 -6.35 -39.58 16.19
N VAL A 43 -5.36 -39.61 15.29
CA VAL A 43 -4.29 -40.63 15.29
C VAL A 43 -3.26 -40.46 16.41
N HIS A 44 -3.29 -39.34 17.14
CA HIS A 44 -2.47 -39.13 18.33
C HIS A 44 -3.13 -39.67 19.62
N ASP A 45 -4.42 -40.05 19.57
CA ASP A 45 -5.15 -40.52 20.74
C ASP A 45 -4.89 -42.03 20.96
N ARG A 46 -3.98 -42.34 21.89
CA ARG A 46 -3.55 -43.72 22.21
C ARG A 46 -4.71 -44.63 22.60
N GLU A 47 -5.69 -44.11 23.34
CA GLU A 47 -6.86 -44.87 23.77
C GLU A 47 -7.79 -45.18 22.60
N LEU A 48 -7.97 -44.21 21.68
CA LEU A 48 -8.72 -44.45 20.45
C LEU A 48 -8.04 -45.51 19.58
N LEU A 49 -6.72 -45.43 19.39
CA LEU A 49 -5.97 -46.41 18.59
C LEU A 49 -6.07 -47.82 19.17
N LYS A 50 -5.97 -47.97 20.49
CA LYS A 50 -6.15 -49.27 21.16
C LYS A 50 -7.55 -49.84 20.91
N ARG A 51 -8.59 -49.01 20.97
CA ARG A 51 -9.96 -49.43 20.67
C ARG A 51 -10.17 -49.80 19.21
N ILE A 52 -9.53 -49.06 18.29
CA ILE A 52 -9.53 -49.39 16.85
C ILE A 52 -8.92 -50.79 16.63
N ASP A 53 -7.82 -51.13 17.31
CA ASP A 53 -7.20 -52.47 17.25
C ASP A 53 -8.16 -53.58 17.72
N GLU A 54 -8.83 -53.37 18.86
CA GLU A 54 -9.80 -54.31 19.42
C GLU A 54 -11.00 -54.56 18.47
N VAL A 55 -11.54 -53.50 17.86
CA VAL A 55 -12.65 -53.58 16.89
C VAL A 55 -12.19 -54.19 15.57
N TYR A 56 -10.99 -53.85 15.09
CA TYR A 56 -10.46 -54.32 13.82
C TYR A 56 -10.42 -55.85 13.75
N ARG A 57 -10.04 -56.53 14.84
CA ARG A 57 -10.00 -58.00 14.91
C ARG A 57 -11.38 -58.67 14.84
N GLN A 58 -12.45 -57.92 15.12
CA GLN A 58 -13.83 -58.41 15.09
C GLN A 58 -14.55 -58.05 13.78
N ALA A 59 -13.96 -57.21 12.94
CA ALA A 59 -14.57 -56.68 11.74
C ALA A 59 -14.49 -57.66 10.55
N ASP A 60 -15.49 -57.63 9.67
CA ASP A 60 -15.45 -58.38 8.42
C ASP A 60 -14.40 -57.82 7.45
N LEU A 61 -14.03 -58.57 6.41
CA LEU A 61 -12.96 -58.19 5.47
C LEU A 61 -13.20 -56.80 4.86
N ARG A 62 -14.45 -56.53 4.44
CA ARG A 62 -14.89 -55.23 3.93
C ARG A 62 -14.63 -54.10 4.92
N SER A 63 -15.04 -54.28 6.17
CA SER A 63 -14.84 -53.27 7.21
C SER A 63 -13.37 -53.12 7.56
N ARG A 64 -12.58 -54.20 7.60
CA ARG A 64 -11.13 -54.16 7.80
C ARG A 64 -10.43 -53.33 6.73
N ALA A 65 -10.77 -53.52 5.45
CA ALA A 65 -10.26 -52.71 4.34
C ALA A 65 -10.61 -51.22 4.51
N ASN A 66 -11.87 -50.91 4.84
CA ASN A 66 -12.33 -49.54 5.10
C ASN A 66 -11.66 -48.91 6.33
N MET A 67 -11.45 -49.68 7.41
CA MET A 67 -10.77 -49.20 8.62
C MET A 67 -9.31 -48.86 8.33
N PHE A 68 -8.58 -49.74 7.65
CA PHE A 68 -7.20 -49.50 7.24
C PHE A 68 -7.09 -48.26 6.34
N HIS A 69 -7.92 -48.18 5.30
CA HIS A 69 -7.95 -47.02 4.41
C HIS A 69 -8.26 -45.71 5.15
N CYS A 70 -9.26 -45.72 6.04
CA CYS A 70 -9.60 -44.55 6.84
C CYS A 70 -8.45 -44.11 7.74
N LEU A 71 -7.81 -45.06 8.43
CA LEU A 71 -6.67 -44.77 9.30
C LEU A 71 -5.52 -44.17 8.49
N ALA A 72 -5.17 -44.77 7.35
CA ALA A 72 -4.16 -44.26 6.43
C ALA A 72 -4.46 -42.83 5.94
N CYS A 73 -5.72 -42.52 5.63
CA CYS A 73 -6.14 -41.15 5.33
C CYS A 73 -5.88 -40.20 6.50
N CYS A 74 -6.29 -40.58 7.71
CA CYS A 74 -6.07 -39.77 8.91
C CYS A 74 -4.57 -39.55 9.18
N VAL A 75 -3.73 -40.56 8.95
CA VAL A 75 -2.26 -40.42 9.05
C VAL A 75 -1.76 -39.34 8.09
N ARG A 76 -2.20 -39.40 6.84
CA ARG A 76 -1.81 -38.42 5.82
C ARG A 76 -2.30 -37.01 6.13
N GLU A 77 -3.45 -36.89 6.80
CA GLU A 77 -4.07 -35.61 7.16
C GLU A 77 -3.48 -34.98 8.44
N GLN A 78 -3.03 -35.79 9.40
CA GLN A 78 -2.68 -35.34 10.75
C GLN A 78 -1.18 -35.42 11.05
N CYS A 79 -0.44 -36.28 10.36
CA CYS A 79 0.99 -36.47 10.57
C CYS A 79 1.82 -35.74 9.50
N SER A 80 3.04 -35.39 9.88
CA SER A 80 4.05 -34.87 8.95
C SER A 80 5.12 -35.93 8.74
N VAL A 81 5.47 -36.20 7.49
CA VAL A 81 6.56 -37.13 7.13
C VAL A 81 7.88 -36.76 7.83
N TYR A 82 8.11 -35.48 8.10
CA TYR A 82 9.31 -34.99 8.78
C TYR A 82 9.30 -35.16 10.31
N LYS A 83 8.12 -35.22 10.93
CA LYS A 83 7.99 -35.38 12.41
C LYS A 83 7.91 -36.85 12.83
N GLY A 84 7.68 -37.77 11.90
CA GLY A 84 7.44 -39.19 12.19
C GLY A 84 6.02 -39.48 12.67
N LEU A 85 5.76 -40.74 12.99
CA LEU A 85 4.45 -41.24 13.45
C LEU A 85 4.42 -41.43 14.99
N PRO A 86 3.23 -41.30 15.63
CA PRO A 86 3.05 -41.68 17.03
C PRO A 86 3.43 -43.15 17.28
N GLU A 87 4.11 -43.46 18.40
CA GLU A 87 4.66 -44.80 18.71
C GLU A 87 3.66 -45.96 18.59
N ALA A 88 2.37 -45.73 18.89
CA ALA A 88 1.33 -46.76 18.83
C ALA A 88 0.85 -47.06 17.40
N LEU A 89 1.16 -46.19 16.43
CA LEU A 89 0.61 -46.26 15.08
C LEU A 89 1.35 -47.26 14.18
N PRO A 90 2.70 -47.30 14.12
CA PRO A 90 3.41 -48.28 13.29
C PRO A 90 3.04 -49.74 13.61
N PRO A 91 3.03 -50.19 14.88
CA PRO A 91 2.65 -51.57 15.20
C PRO A 91 1.22 -51.93 14.77
N LEU A 92 0.28 -50.99 14.94
CA LEU A 92 -1.11 -51.16 14.52
C LEU A 92 -1.23 -51.26 13.00
N ILE A 93 -0.57 -50.36 12.26
CA ILE A 93 -0.56 -50.35 10.79
C ILE A 93 0.10 -51.63 10.25
N THR A 94 1.17 -52.11 10.87
CA THR A 94 1.81 -53.38 10.50
C THR A 94 0.87 -54.57 10.73
N SER A 95 0.26 -54.67 11.92
CA SER A 95 -0.68 -55.76 12.24
C SER A 95 -1.90 -55.78 11.32
N MET A 96 -2.45 -54.60 10.96
CA MET A 96 -3.54 -54.51 9.98
C MET A 96 -3.10 -54.98 8.59
N GLN A 97 -1.89 -54.64 8.14
CA GLN A 97 -1.38 -55.09 6.84
C GLN A 97 -1.10 -56.59 6.82
N GLU A 98 -0.58 -57.18 7.90
CA GLU A 98 -0.40 -58.63 8.01
C GLU A 98 -1.74 -59.37 7.97
N SER A 99 -2.76 -58.84 8.65
CA SER A 99 -4.11 -59.40 8.58
C SER A 99 -4.71 -59.31 7.18
N ILE A 100 -4.54 -58.18 6.49
CA ILE A 100 -5.02 -58.01 5.11
C ILE A 100 -4.25 -58.90 4.14
N LEU A 101 -2.95 -59.09 4.37
CA LEU A 101 -2.11 -59.97 3.55
C LEU A 101 -2.60 -61.43 3.64
N GLY A 102 -3.04 -61.88 4.82
CA GLY A 102 -3.62 -63.21 5.00
C GLY A 102 -4.91 -63.45 4.20
N ASP A 103 -5.70 -62.40 4.01
CA ASP A 103 -6.99 -62.45 3.29
C ASP A 103 -6.91 -61.79 1.90
N VAL A 104 -5.70 -61.57 1.37
CA VAL A 104 -5.50 -60.69 0.21
C VAL A 104 -6.29 -61.20 -1.00
N ASP A 105 -6.28 -62.51 -1.26
CA ASP A 105 -6.97 -63.14 -2.39
C ASP A 105 -8.49 -63.01 -2.33
N GLU A 106 -9.07 -62.81 -1.14
CA GLU A 106 -10.51 -62.65 -0.93
C GLU A 106 -10.99 -61.21 -1.14
N LEU A 107 -10.08 -60.24 -1.28
CA LEU A 107 -10.45 -58.84 -1.51
C LEU A 107 -11.17 -58.66 -2.85
N SER A 108 -12.37 -58.07 -2.80
CA SER A 108 -13.09 -57.59 -3.98
C SER A 108 -12.32 -56.45 -4.69
N PRO A 109 -12.64 -56.12 -5.96
CA PRO A 109 -12.03 -54.99 -6.67
C PRO A 109 -12.05 -53.68 -5.88
N THR A 110 -13.20 -53.33 -5.29
CA THR A 110 -13.35 -52.12 -4.48
C THR A 110 -12.45 -52.14 -3.24
N GLU A 111 -12.37 -53.27 -2.54
CA GLU A 111 -11.52 -53.41 -1.34
C GLU A 111 -10.03 -53.36 -1.71
N CYS A 112 -9.64 -54.00 -2.82
CA CYS A 112 -8.28 -53.93 -3.35
C CYS A 112 -7.85 -52.48 -3.64
N ILE A 113 -8.74 -51.67 -4.24
CA ILE A 113 -8.49 -50.25 -4.52
C ILE A 113 -8.35 -49.47 -3.21
N LEU A 114 -9.26 -49.65 -2.25
CA LEU A 114 -9.22 -48.95 -0.96
C LEU A 114 -7.95 -49.27 -0.17
N VAL A 115 -7.57 -50.55 -0.09
CA VAL A 115 -6.35 -50.95 0.61
C VAL A 115 -5.12 -50.40 -0.11
N MET A 116 -5.05 -50.48 -1.44
CA MET A 116 -3.91 -49.93 -2.18
C MET A 116 -3.80 -48.41 -2.00
N GLU A 117 -4.92 -47.67 -2.03
CA GLU A 117 -4.94 -46.24 -1.70
C GLU A 117 -4.42 -46.00 -0.27
N GLY A 118 -4.83 -46.84 0.69
CA GLY A 118 -4.31 -46.79 2.06
C GLY A 118 -2.80 -47.02 2.14
N VAL A 119 -2.29 -48.03 1.42
CA VAL A 119 -0.86 -48.35 1.35
C VAL A 119 -0.07 -47.15 0.82
N VAL A 120 -0.48 -46.57 -0.31
CA VAL A 120 0.17 -45.37 -0.89
C VAL A 120 0.21 -44.20 0.10
N LYS A 121 -0.86 -43.99 0.88
CA LYS A 121 -0.87 -42.92 1.89
C LYS A 121 0.10 -43.12 3.06
N VAL A 122 0.41 -44.37 3.43
CA VAL A 122 1.34 -44.68 4.53
C VAL A 122 2.78 -44.96 4.08
N THR A 123 3.01 -45.22 2.79
CA THR A 123 4.35 -45.44 2.21
C THR A 123 5.37 -44.36 2.62
N PRO A 124 5.07 -43.04 2.61
CA PRO A 124 6.04 -42.01 3.00
C PRO A 124 6.57 -42.13 4.43
N TYR A 125 5.88 -42.88 5.29
CA TYR A 125 6.26 -43.09 6.69
C TYR A 125 7.06 -44.39 6.93
N ARG A 126 7.42 -45.13 5.86
CA ARG A 126 8.11 -46.44 5.93
C ARG A 126 7.35 -47.50 6.73
N CYS A 127 6.02 -47.42 6.76
CA CYS A 127 5.16 -48.40 7.43
C CYS A 127 4.46 -49.34 6.45
N ALA A 128 4.60 -49.12 5.14
CA ALA A 128 4.03 -49.99 4.12
C ALA A 128 4.84 -51.29 3.98
N THR A 129 4.16 -52.43 3.95
CA THR A 129 4.78 -53.73 3.68
C THR A 129 5.00 -53.86 2.17
N THR A 130 6.27 -54.03 1.75
CA THR A 130 6.63 -54.11 0.32
C THR A 130 5.93 -55.26 -0.41
N HIS A 131 5.77 -56.42 0.26
CA HIS A 131 5.08 -57.58 -0.30
C HIS A 131 3.59 -57.31 -0.57
N LEU A 132 2.87 -56.74 0.40
CA LEU A 132 1.47 -56.36 0.24
C LEU A 132 1.31 -55.30 -0.86
N ALA A 133 2.19 -54.29 -0.88
CA ALA A 133 2.18 -53.24 -1.89
C ALA A 133 2.39 -53.79 -3.31
N ALA A 134 3.31 -54.74 -3.49
CA ALA A 134 3.57 -55.36 -4.78
C ALA A 134 2.37 -56.17 -5.31
N ILE A 135 1.74 -56.99 -4.45
CA ILE A 135 0.55 -57.78 -4.81
C ILE A 135 -0.61 -56.85 -5.19
N LEU A 136 -0.91 -55.87 -4.34
CA LEU A 136 -2.03 -54.94 -4.56
C LEU A 136 -1.80 -54.04 -5.76
N ARG A 137 -0.54 -53.63 -6.03
CA ARG A 137 -0.21 -52.87 -7.24
C ARG A 137 -0.58 -53.66 -8.49
N ASN A 138 -0.07 -54.90 -8.62
CA ASN A 138 -0.36 -55.75 -9.79
C ASN A 138 -1.86 -56.01 -9.97
N ARG A 139 -2.59 -56.20 -8.87
CA ARG A 139 -4.04 -56.38 -8.93
C ARG A 139 -4.76 -55.10 -9.33
N SER A 140 -4.43 -53.96 -8.72
CA SER A 140 -5.06 -52.66 -9.02
C SER A 140 -4.83 -52.19 -10.46
N THR A 141 -3.66 -52.46 -11.04
CA THR A 141 -3.39 -52.16 -12.45
C THR A 141 -4.15 -53.09 -13.37
N ALA A 142 -4.22 -54.39 -13.07
CA ALA A 142 -5.03 -55.34 -13.82
C ALA A 142 -6.54 -55.00 -13.79
N LEU A 143 -7.01 -54.40 -12.69
CA LEU A 143 -8.41 -53.97 -12.56
C LEU A 143 -8.81 -52.91 -13.60
N VAL A 144 -7.89 -52.07 -14.11
CA VAL A 144 -8.20 -51.00 -15.09
C VAL A 144 -8.96 -51.53 -16.31
N ALA A 145 -8.57 -52.71 -16.81
CA ALA A 145 -9.21 -53.33 -17.96
C ALA A 145 -10.60 -53.90 -17.64
N ILE A 146 -10.83 -54.31 -16.38
CA ILE A 146 -11.97 -55.13 -15.94
C ILE A 146 -13.08 -54.28 -15.34
N VAL A 147 -12.74 -53.29 -14.51
CA VAL A 147 -13.73 -52.50 -13.77
C VAL A 147 -14.54 -51.62 -14.71
N SER A 148 -15.86 -51.70 -14.61
CA SER A 148 -16.79 -50.89 -15.42
C SER A 148 -17.28 -49.66 -14.67
N ASN A 149 -17.13 -49.63 -13.34
CA ASN A 149 -17.66 -48.58 -12.49
C ASN A 149 -16.76 -47.32 -12.52
N PRO A 150 -17.30 -46.13 -12.88
CA PRO A 150 -16.57 -44.86 -12.86
C PRO A 150 -15.84 -44.55 -11.53
N VAL A 151 -16.43 -44.94 -10.40
CA VAL A 151 -15.86 -44.69 -9.07
C VAL A 151 -14.58 -45.50 -8.86
N GLU A 152 -14.55 -46.76 -9.32
CA GLU A 152 -13.38 -47.62 -9.22
C GLU A 152 -12.25 -47.13 -10.11
N LEU A 153 -12.55 -46.73 -11.36
CA LEU A 153 -11.58 -46.12 -12.26
C LEU A 153 -10.98 -44.82 -11.68
N SER A 154 -11.82 -43.97 -11.07
CA SER A 154 -11.37 -42.75 -10.39
C SER A 154 -10.47 -43.07 -9.19
N GLY A 155 -10.78 -44.15 -8.45
CA GLY A 155 -9.93 -44.66 -7.36
C GLY A 155 -8.56 -45.11 -7.86
N ILE A 156 -8.50 -45.86 -8.96
CA ILE A 156 -7.23 -46.31 -9.57
C ILE A 156 -6.40 -45.12 -10.07
N ALA A 157 -7.03 -44.14 -10.72
CA ALA A 157 -6.36 -42.90 -11.13
C ALA A 157 -5.76 -42.16 -9.92
N ARG A 158 -6.51 -42.04 -8.82
CA ARG A 158 -6.02 -41.41 -7.58
C ARG A 158 -4.81 -42.14 -7.00
N ILE A 159 -4.81 -43.47 -6.98
CA ILE A 159 -3.67 -44.27 -6.53
C ILE A 159 -2.41 -43.90 -7.31
N ALA A 160 -2.51 -43.87 -8.65
CA ALA A 160 -1.39 -43.52 -9.52
C ALA A 160 -0.91 -42.07 -9.30
N VAL A 161 -1.84 -41.11 -9.23
CA VAL A 161 -1.54 -39.70 -9.03
C VAL A 161 -0.92 -39.42 -7.64
N GLU A 162 -1.40 -40.07 -6.59
CA GLU A 162 -0.81 -39.94 -5.25
C GLU A 162 0.58 -40.58 -5.17
N ALA A 163 0.80 -41.74 -5.80
CA ALA A 163 2.10 -42.40 -5.86
C ALA A 163 3.16 -41.55 -6.60
N MET A 164 2.76 -40.78 -7.62
CA MET A 164 3.66 -39.86 -8.33
C MET A 164 4.11 -38.65 -7.49
N GLN A 165 3.35 -38.24 -6.47
CA GLN A 165 3.59 -37.03 -5.68
C GLN A 165 4.53 -37.20 -4.49
N GLU A 166 4.86 -38.44 -4.13
CA GLU A 166 5.54 -38.71 -2.88
C GLU A 166 6.94 -38.04 -2.79
N ALA A 167 7.21 -37.37 -1.67
CA ALA A 167 8.54 -36.79 -1.41
C ALA A 167 9.60 -37.90 -1.28
N GLN A 168 10.79 -37.68 -1.87
CA GLN A 168 11.97 -38.49 -1.59
C GLN A 168 12.42 -38.19 -0.14
N PRO A 169 12.66 -39.19 0.73
CA PRO A 169 13.43 -38.93 1.93
C PRO A 169 14.83 -38.46 1.51
N HIS A 170 15.32 -37.35 2.08
CA HIS A 170 16.71 -36.95 1.89
C HIS A 170 17.61 -38.13 2.29
N SER A 171 18.25 -38.76 1.30
CA SER A 171 19.26 -39.79 1.51
C SER A 171 20.40 -39.15 2.29
N THR A 172 20.41 -39.39 3.60
CA THR A 172 21.65 -39.34 4.37
C THR A 172 22.42 -40.58 3.94
N GLU A 173 23.61 -40.35 3.42
CA GLU A 173 24.62 -41.32 3.04
C GLU A 173 24.61 -42.53 3.99
N THR A 174 24.13 -43.69 3.53
CA THR A 174 24.49 -45.00 4.09
C THR A 174 24.13 -46.09 3.08
N ASP A 175 25.11 -46.95 2.88
CA ASP A 175 25.20 -48.00 1.87
C ASP A 175 24.06 -49.03 1.90
N GLY A 176 23.78 -49.59 0.71
CA GLY A 176 23.15 -50.90 0.54
C GLY A 176 21.65 -50.88 0.27
N GLU A 177 21.25 -51.40 -0.90
CA GLU A 177 19.87 -51.79 -1.28
C GLU A 177 18.91 -50.70 -1.82
N GLN A 178 19.37 -49.80 -2.69
CA GLN A 178 18.50 -48.87 -3.47
C GLN A 178 17.83 -49.49 -4.73
N GLY A 179 17.64 -50.82 -4.77
CA GLY A 179 17.16 -51.51 -5.99
C GLY A 179 15.64 -51.62 -6.16
N GLU A 180 14.88 -51.69 -5.06
CA GLU A 180 13.44 -52.01 -5.12
C GLU A 180 12.52 -50.79 -5.03
N GLU A 181 12.83 -49.80 -4.19
CA GLU A 181 12.00 -48.61 -3.97
C GLU A 181 11.90 -47.71 -5.23
N TYR A 182 12.98 -47.59 -6.01
CA TYR A 182 13.03 -46.77 -7.22
C TYR A 182 12.27 -47.41 -8.40
N ARG A 183 12.22 -48.76 -8.48
CA ARG A 183 11.41 -49.49 -9.48
C ARG A 183 9.91 -49.36 -9.24
N LEU A 184 9.49 -49.12 -8.00
CA LEU A 184 8.08 -48.90 -7.70
C LEU A 184 7.54 -47.62 -8.33
N ARG A 185 8.36 -46.58 -8.58
CA ARG A 185 7.89 -45.29 -9.13
C ARG A 185 7.91 -45.15 -10.65
N LEU A 186 8.91 -45.69 -11.33
CA LEU A 186 9.13 -45.48 -12.78
C LEU A 186 8.00 -45.99 -13.68
N GLY A 187 7.10 -46.84 -13.18
CA GLY A 187 5.90 -47.24 -13.92
C GLY A 187 4.85 -46.13 -14.00
N TRP A 188 4.48 -45.51 -12.87
CA TRP A 188 3.18 -44.81 -12.74
C TRP A 188 2.83 -43.76 -13.79
N SER A 189 3.79 -43.08 -14.43
CA SER A 189 3.48 -42.17 -15.56
C SER A 189 2.89 -42.92 -16.77
N ARG A 190 3.45 -44.08 -17.12
CA ARG A 190 2.92 -44.93 -18.20
C ARG A 190 1.58 -45.53 -17.77
N GLU A 191 1.50 -46.11 -16.58
CA GLU A 191 0.23 -46.61 -16.04
C GLU A 191 -0.85 -45.51 -16.00
N LEU A 192 -0.52 -44.29 -15.57
CA LEU A 192 -1.45 -43.17 -15.50
C LEU A 192 -1.93 -42.76 -16.89
N ARG A 193 -1.06 -42.80 -17.91
CA ARG A 193 -1.46 -42.59 -19.30
C ARG A 193 -2.44 -43.67 -19.77
N GLU A 194 -2.15 -44.94 -19.52
CA GLU A 194 -3.03 -46.07 -19.88
C GLU A 194 -4.38 -46.00 -19.14
N ILE A 195 -4.37 -45.58 -17.86
CA ILE A 195 -5.57 -45.29 -17.07
C ILE A 195 -6.35 -44.12 -17.67
N SER A 196 -5.68 -43.00 -17.98
CA SER A 196 -6.29 -41.81 -18.59
C SER A 196 -6.95 -42.15 -19.91
N GLU A 197 -6.27 -42.87 -20.81
CA GLU A 197 -6.81 -43.32 -22.10
C GLU A 197 -8.04 -44.23 -21.92
N THR A 198 -7.98 -45.15 -20.96
CA THR A 198 -9.12 -46.03 -20.63
C THR A 198 -10.31 -45.22 -20.12
N ILE A 199 -10.09 -44.27 -19.20
CA ILE A 199 -11.14 -43.38 -18.67
C ILE A 199 -11.70 -42.50 -19.79
N GLU A 200 -10.86 -41.92 -20.63
CA GLU A 200 -11.27 -41.10 -21.76
C GLU A 200 -12.18 -41.88 -22.73
N SER A 201 -11.87 -43.14 -23.01
CA SER A 201 -12.68 -43.99 -23.89
C SER A 201 -14.05 -44.36 -23.29
N ARG A 202 -14.20 -44.26 -21.96
CA ARG A 202 -15.41 -44.64 -21.21
C ARG A 202 -16.12 -43.44 -20.59
N LEU A 203 -15.73 -42.20 -20.92
CA LEU A 203 -16.20 -40.99 -20.27
C LEU A 203 -17.72 -40.81 -20.33
N ASP A 204 -18.38 -41.37 -21.35
CA ASP A 204 -19.85 -41.35 -21.49
C ASP A 204 -20.57 -42.06 -20.33
N SER A 205 -19.94 -43.07 -19.71
CA SER A 205 -20.48 -43.79 -18.55
C SER A 205 -20.42 -43.02 -17.23
N PHE A 206 -19.63 -41.94 -17.16
CA PHE A 206 -19.46 -41.16 -15.95
C PHE A 206 -20.66 -40.27 -15.70
N GLY A 207 -21.27 -40.36 -14.53
CA GLY A 207 -22.32 -39.46 -14.08
C GLY A 207 -21.80 -38.07 -13.71
N LYS A 208 -22.71 -37.15 -13.38
CA LYS A 208 -22.38 -35.76 -13.02
C LYS A 208 -21.45 -35.66 -11.82
N GLN A 209 -21.64 -36.54 -10.82
CA GLN A 209 -20.81 -36.59 -9.61
C GLN A 209 -19.47 -37.29 -9.86
N ASP A 210 -19.46 -38.29 -10.75
CA ASP A 210 -18.26 -39.05 -11.08
C ASP A 210 -17.24 -38.17 -11.81
N LEU A 211 -17.70 -37.29 -12.71
CA LEU A 211 -16.82 -36.33 -13.40
C LEU A 211 -16.10 -35.40 -12.42
N LEU A 212 -16.80 -34.89 -11.39
CA LEU A 212 -16.18 -34.05 -10.36
C LEU A 212 -15.19 -34.87 -9.52
N THR A 213 -15.59 -36.07 -9.11
CA THR A 213 -14.74 -37.01 -8.34
C THR A 213 -13.49 -37.41 -9.11
N LEU A 214 -13.58 -37.53 -10.44
CA LEU A 214 -12.47 -37.81 -11.33
C LEU A 214 -11.49 -36.63 -11.38
N VAL A 215 -11.98 -35.38 -11.52
CA VAL A 215 -11.12 -34.19 -11.43
C VAL A 215 -10.39 -34.17 -10.08
N ASP A 216 -11.07 -34.52 -8.99
CA ASP A 216 -10.47 -34.62 -7.67
C ASP A 216 -9.41 -35.72 -7.56
N ALA A 217 -9.59 -36.82 -8.29
CA ALA A 217 -8.64 -37.92 -8.33
C ALA A 217 -7.36 -37.57 -9.11
N ILE A 218 -7.47 -36.76 -10.17
CA ILE A 218 -6.35 -36.39 -11.04
C ILE A 218 -5.65 -35.08 -10.63
N THR A 219 -6.15 -34.37 -9.62
CA THR A 219 -5.51 -33.15 -9.10
C THR A 219 -4.48 -33.50 -8.03
N LEU A 220 -3.24 -33.04 -8.21
CA LEU A 220 -2.14 -33.07 -7.24
C LEU A 220 -2.53 -32.32 -5.96
N ARG A 221 -2.14 -32.83 -4.79
CA ARG A 221 -2.43 -32.23 -3.47
C ARG A 221 -1.24 -31.43 -2.91
N VAL A 222 -0.37 -30.94 -3.78
CA VAL A 222 0.95 -30.37 -3.42
C VAL A 222 0.83 -28.87 -3.16
N THR A 223 1.63 -28.35 -2.22
CA THR A 223 1.85 -26.91 -2.04
C THR A 223 2.82 -26.41 -3.12
N PRO A 224 2.50 -25.33 -3.86
CA PRO A 224 3.19 -24.97 -5.10
C PRO A 224 4.70 -24.78 -4.91
N LYS A 225 5.52 -25.42 -5.76
CA LYS A 225 6.88 -24.95 -6.05
C LYS A 225 6.75 -23.89 -7.15
N MET A 226 6.91 -22.62 -6.77
CA MET A 226 6.85 -21.50 -7.70
C MET A 226 8.11 -21.51 -8.58
N GLU A 227 8.05 -22.14 -9.75
CA GLU A 227 9.07 -21.94 -10.79
C GLU A 227 8.80 -20.62 -11.50
N LYS A 228 9.77 -19.70 -11.44
CA LYS A 228 9.71 -18.42 -12.15
C LYS A 228 9.77 -18.66 -13.66
N THR A 229 8.65 -18.54 -14.35
CA THR A 229 8.60 -18.60 -15.81
C THR A 229 9.16 -17.31 -16.42
N THR A 230 10.45 -17.33 -16.76
CA THR A 230 11.08 -16.32 -17.62
C THR A 230 10.77 -16.64 -19.09
N GLY A 231 9.68 -16.07 -19.63
CA GLY A 231 9.30 -16.22 -21.03
C GLY A 231 8.91 -14.88 -21.70
N THR A 232 9.58 -14.57 -22.81
CA THR A 232 9.42 -13.37 -23.65
C THR A 232 8.11 -13.38 -24.45
N GLY A 233 7.64 -12.17 -24.83
CA GLY A 233 6.24 -11.85 -25.10
C GLY A 233 5.57 -12.43 -26.36
N GLU A 234 6.30 -12.90 -27.37
CA GLU A 234 5.67 -13.40 -28.61
C GLU A 234 5.16 -14.85 -28.50
N ASP A 235 5.70 -15.62 -27.56
CA ASP A 235 5.29 -17.02 -27.35
C ASP A 235 3.98 -17.16 -26.54
N ARG A 236 3.46 -16.06 -25.98
CA ARG A 236 2.32 -16.06 -25.05
C ARG A 236 0.96 -16.26 -25.73
N LEU A 237 0.79 -15.77 -26.96
CA LEU A 237 -0.49 -15.84 -27.68
C LEU A 237 -0.80 -17.25 -28.22
N ARG A 238 0.21 -18.00 -28.67
CA ARG A 238 0.04 -19.40 -29.08
C ARG A 238 -0.07 -20.35 -27.89
N LYS A 239 0.48 -19.98 -26.73
CA LYS A 239 0.42 -20.77 -25.48
C LYS A 239 -0.86 -20.62 -24.67
N LEU A 240 -1.87 -19.86 -25.11
CA LEU A 240 -3.15 -19.76 -24.38
C LEU A 240 -3.86 -21.13 -24.22
N GLY A 241 -3.68 -22.06 -25.15
CA GLY A 241 -4.17 -23.44 -24.99
C GLY A 241 -3.26 -24.36 -24.16
N GLU A 242 -2.04 -23.89 -23.84
CA GLU A 242 -0.98 -24.66 -23.18
C GLU A 242 -0.66 -24.17 -21.75
N TRP A 243 -1.50 -23.35 -21.14
CA TRP A 243 -1.36 -23.02 -19.71
C TRP A 243 -1.33 -24.30 -18.87
N PRO A 244 -0.25 -24.61 -18.14
CA PRO A 244 -0.20 -25.82 -17.34
C PRO A 244 -1.39 -25.82 -16.39
N SER A 245 -2.24 -26.84 -16.49
CA SER A 245 -3.30 -27.04 -15.51
C SER A 245 -2.61 -27.19 -14.16
N ARG A 246 -2.80 -26.19 -13.29
CA ARG A 246 -2.14 -26.17 -12.00
C ARG A 246 -2.48 -27.45 -11.28
N ASP A 247 -1.46 -28.08 -10.70
CA ASP A 247 -1.64 -29.28 -9.90
C ASP A 247 -2.29 -30.45 -10.68
N VAL A 248 -2.04 -30.66 -11.97
CA VAL A 248 -2.49 -31.86 -12.71
C VAL A 248 -1.31 -32.49 -13.46
N PRO A 249 -1.10 -33.82 -13.38
CA PRO A 249 -0.09 -34.51 -14.19
C PRO A 249 -0.31 -34.27 -15.69
N GLU A 250 0.77 -34.12 -16.45
CA GLU A 250 0.69 -33.90 -17.90
C GLU A 250 -0.05 -35.06 -18.60
N GLU A 251 0.08 -36.29 -18.08
CA GLU A 251 -0.59 -37.49 -18.58
C GLU A 251 -2.12 -37.46 -18.41
N CYS A 252 -2.66 -36.58 -17.56
CA CYS A 252 -4.10 -36.42 -17.34
C CYS A 252 -4.66 -35.17 -18.03
N ARG A 253 -3.84 -34.40 -18.74
CA ARG A 253 -4.24 -33.12 -19.32
C ARG A 253 -5.33 -33.28 -20.38
N SER A 254 -5.15 -34.19 -21.33
CA SER A 254 -6.15 -34.50 -22.36
C SER A 254 -7.47 -34.93 -21.73
N LEU A 255 -7.40 -35.75 -20.68
CA LEU A 255 -8.55 -36.25 -19.95
C LEU A 255 -9.29 -35.10 -19.28
N LEU A 256 -8.58 -34.21 -18.58
CA LEU A 256 -9.16 -33.02 -17.95
C LEU A 256 -9.93 -32.17 -18.98
N LEU A 257 -9.34 -31.89 -20.14
CA LEU A 257 -10.00 -31.08 -21.17
C LEU A 257 -11.28 -31.72 -21.72
N ARG A 258 -11.28 -33.06 -21.88
CA ARG A 258 -12.49 -33.81 -22.26
C ARG A 258 -13.53 -33.79 -21.15
N VAL A 259 -13.13 -33.92 -19.89
CA VAL A 259 -14.02 -33.81 -18.72
C VAL A 259 -14.67 -32.43 -18.65
N LEU A 260 -13.90 -31.35 -18.83
CA LEU A 260 -14.42 -29.98 -18.86
C LEU A 260 -15.40 -29.78 -20.03
N SER A 261 -15.08 -30.32 -21.21
CA SER A 261 -15.96 -30.24 -22.38
C SER A 261 -17.28 -31.01 -22.19
N SER A 262 -17.19 -32.23 -21.64
CA SER A 262 -18.36 -33.06 -21.31
C SER A 262 -19.24 -32.41 -20.23
N THR A 263 -18.62 -31.83 -19.20
CA THR A 263 -19.32 -31.11 -18.14
C THR A 263 -20.04 -29.88 -18.68
N ARG A 264 -19.43 -29.13 -19.60
CA ARG A 264 -20.06 -27.98 -20.25
C ARG A 264 -21.35 -28.38 -20.99
N GLN A 265 -21.38 -29.52 -21.67
CA GLN A 265 -22.58 -30.01 -22.36
C GLN A 265 -23.71 -30.38 -21.38
N ARG A 266 -23.36 -30.75 -20.14
CA ARG A 266 -24.28 -31.17 -19.09
C ARG A 266 -24.61 -30.05 -18.09
N LEU A 267 -24.19 -28.83 -18.36
CA LEU A 267 -24.23 -27.74 -17.40
C LEU A 267 -25.65 -27.33 -16.98
N THR A 268 -26.62 -27.43 -17.90
CA THR A 268 -28.03 -27.08 -17.65
C THR A 268 -28.71 -28.01 -16.67
N VAL A 269 -28.20 -29.22 -16.49
CA VAL A 269 -28.76 -30.24 -15.59
C VAL A 269 -28.00 -30.35 -14.26
N LEU A 270 -27.00 -29.50 -14.03
CA LEU A 270 -26.27 -29.46 -12.75
C LEU A 270 -27.11 -28.74 -11.68
N SER A 271 -27.09 -29.30 -10.48
CA SER A 271 -27.63 -28.63 -9.29
C SER A 271 -26.80 -27.40 -8.89
N PRO A 272 -27.36 -26.45 -8.12
CA PRO A 272 -26.61 -25.29 -7.64
C PRO A 272 -25.35 -25.63 -6.83
N SER A 273 -25.39 -26.72 -6.05
CA SER A 273 -24.21 -27.24 -5.33
C SER A 273 -23.13 -27.72 -6.28
N GLN A 274 -23.51 -28.40 -7.36
CA GLN A 274 -22.57 -28.86 -8.38
C GLN A 274 -21.99 -27.68 -9.16
N LEU A 275 -22.79 -26.67 -9.50
CA LEU A 275 -22.32 -25.45 -10.17
C LEU A 275 -21.26 -24.73 -9.31
N SER A 276 -21.52 -24.56 -8.02
CA SER A 276 -20.57 -23.96 -7.08
C SER A 276 -19.27 -24.77 -6.96
N ALA A 277 -19.36 -26.10 -6.88
CA ALA A 277 -18.19 -26.97 -6.84
C ALA A 277 -17.35 -26.90 -8.14
N TRP A 278 -18.01 -26.89 -9.30
CA TRP A 278 -17.34 -26.76 -10.59
C TRP A 278 -16.68 -25.39 -10.77
N LEU A 279 -17.33 -24.30 -10.34
CA LEU A 279 -16.70 -22.97 -10.35
C LEU A 279 -15.39 -22.98 -9.56
N LEU A 280 -15.43 -23.45 -8.31
CA LEU A 280 -14.26 -23.52 -7.45
C LEU A 280 -13.14 -24.34 -8.10
N ARG A 281 -13.47 -25.46 -8.74
CA ARG A 281 -12.48 -26.33 -9.41
C ARG A 281 -11.84 -25.67 -10.62
N VAL A 282 -12.66 -25.02 -11.46
CA VAL A 282 -12.18 -24.32 -12.66
C VAL A 282 -11.27 -23.15 -12.28
N VAL A 283 -11.62 -22.39 -11.24
CA VAL A 283 -10.81 -21.27 -10.75
C VAL A 283 -9.49 -21.77 -10.13
N HIS A 284 -9.56 -22.78 -9.25
CA HIS A 284 -8.38 -23.35 -8.60
C HIS A 284 -7.36 -23.96 -9.58
N LEU A 285 -7.85 -24.59 -10.65
CA LEU A 285 -6.99 -25.15 -11.71
C LEU A 285 -6.50 -24.11 -12.74
N HIS A 286 -6.82 -22.82 -12.54
CA HIS A 286 -6.54 -21.72 -13.46
C HIS A 286 -7.08 -21.96 -14.89
N GLN A 287 -8.28 -22.55 -15.00
CA GLN A 287 -8.93 -22.89 -16.27
C GLN A 287 -9.99 -21.87 -16.71
N GLN A 288 -9.89 -20.61 -16.28
CA GLN A 288 -10.89 -19.56 -16.55
C GLN A 288 -11.02 -19.19 -18.05
N HIS A 289 -9.95 -19.44 -18.82
CA HIS A 289 -9.95 -19.24 -20.28
C HIS A 289 -10.75 -20.32 -21.03
N TYR A 290 -11.08 -21.45 -20.39
CA TYR A 290 -11.89 -22.48 -21.03
C TYR A 290 -13.37 -22.09 -21.08
N PRO A 291 -14.10 -22.43 -22.17
CA PRO A 291 -15.49 -22.03 -22.35
C PRO A 291 -16.47 -22.48 -21.26
N ILE A 292 -16.12 -23.52 -20.49
CA ILE A 292 -16.92 -23.96 -19.35
C ILE A 292 -17.06 -22.86 -18.29
N PHE A 293 -16.02 -22.05 -18.05
CA PHE A 293 -16.02 -20.98 -17.05
C PHE A 293 -17.16 -19.99 -17.32
N MET A 294 -17.18 -19.38 -18.51
CA MET A 294 -18.24 -18.43 -18.87
C MET A 294 -19.62 -19.09 -18.91
N SER A 295 -19.69 -20.37 -19.27
CA SER A 295 -20.96 -21.12 -19.21
C SER A 295 -21.46 -21.25 -17.75
N ILE A 296 -20.56 -21.54 -16.80
CA ILE A 296 -20.89 -21.59 -15.36
C ILE A 296 -21.34 -20.20 -14.87
N VAL A 297 -20.60 -19.15 -15.21
CA VAL A 297 -20.94 -17.76 -14.83
C VAL A 297 -22.32 -17.37 -15.36
N GLN A 298 -22.65 -17.74 -16.61
CA GLN A 298 -23.99 -17.52 -17.18
C GLN A 298 -25.09 -18.22 -16.37
N ARG A 299 -24.91 -19.50 -16.02
CA ARG A 299 -25.85 -20.25 -15.17
C ARG A 299 -26.00 -19.61 -13.79
N LEU A 300 -24.91 -19.14 -13.19
CA LEU A 300 -24.93 -18.43 -11.91
C LEU A 300 -25.64 -17.08 -11.98
N GLY A 301 -25.75 -16.47 -13.17
CA GLY A 301 -26.54 -15.26 -13.38
C GLY A 301 -28.06 -15.47 -13.30
N GLU A 302 -28.53 -16.71 -13.48
CA GLU A 302 -29.95 -17.05 -13.54
C GLU A 302 -30.61 -17.03 -12.15
N GLN A 303 -31.78 -16.40 -12.05
CA GLN A 303 -32.43 -16.15 -10.77
C GLN A 303 -32.80 -17.43 -10.00
N HIS A 304 -33.32 -18.46 -10.69
CA HIS A 304 -33.73 -19.71 -10.04
C HIS A 304 -32.55 -20.51 -9.49
N VAL A 305 -31.38 -20.42 -10.14
CA VAL A 305 -30.14 -21.03 -9.65
C VAL A 305 -29.70 -20.31 -8.39
N ARG A 306 -29.57 -18.97 -8.44
CA ARG A 306 -29.15 -18.18 -7.27
C ARG A 306 -30.07 -18.35 -6.07
N SER A 307 -31.38 -18.35 -6.28
CA SER A 307 -32.37 -18.46 -5.19
C SER A 307 -32.40 -19.83 -4.51
N SER A 308 -31.82 -20.86 -5.13
CA SER A 308 -31.71 -22.22 -4.57
C SER A 308 -30.34 -22.50 -3.96
N MET A 309 -29.40 -21.55 -4.01
CA MET A 309 -28.09 -21.66 -3.36
C MET A 309 -28.17 -21.30 -1.88
N SER A 310 -27.41 -22.00 -1.06
CA SER A 310 -27.16 -21.63 0.33
C SER A 310 -26.23 -20.41 0.43
N ALA A 311 -26.26 -19.71 1.58
CA ALA A 311 -25.36 -18.59 1.85
C ALA A 311 -23.88 -18.96 1.67
N SER A 312 -23.48 -20.17 2.09
CA SER A 312 -22.13 -20.69 1.92
C SER A 312 -21.72 -20.84 0.45
N GLN A 313 -22.63 -21.28 -0.41
CA GLN A 313 -22.37 -21.44 -1.84
C GLN A 313 -22.27 -20.08 -2.53
N LEU A 314 -23.15 -19.14 -2.19
CA LEU A 314 -23.11 -17.77 -2.72
C LEU A 314 -21.80 -17.08 -2.34
N SER A 315 -21.42 -17.11 -1.07
CA SER A 315 -20.17 -16.51 -0.57
C SER A 315 -18.93 -17.10 -1.26
N ARG A 316 -18.84 -18.44 -1.37
CA ARG A 316 -17.72 -19.09 -2.08
C ARG A 316 -17.67 -18.76 -3.57
N CYS A 317 -18.84 -18.65 -4.22
CA CYS A 317 -18.87 -18.23 -5.63
C CYS A 317 -18.43 -16.77 -5.79
N ILE A 318 -18.84 -15.88 -4.91
CA ILE A 318 -18.35 -14.49 -4.90
C ILE A 318 -16.83 -14.47 -4.72
N ASP A 319 -16.31 -15.25 -3.78
CA ASP A 319 -14.88 -15.34 -3.50
C ASP A 319 -14.08 -15.82 -4.74
N SER A 320 -14.52 -16.92 -5.37
CA SER A 320 -13.85 -17.46 -6.57
C SER A 320 -13.92 -16.51 -7.77
N LEU A 321 -15.01 -15.76 -7.92
CA LEU A 321 -15.13 -14.76 -8.99
C LEU A 321 -14.31 -13.51 -8.69
N GLY A 322 -14.23 -13.08 -7.43
CA GLY A 322 -13.33 -12.00 -6.98
C GLY A 322 -11.88 -12.30 -7.30
N GLU A 323 -11.41 -13.51 -6.93
CA GLU A 323 -10.08 -14.01 -7.29
C GLU A 323 -9.86 -14.02 -8.81
N THR A 324 -10.87 -14.42 -9.59
CA THR A 324 -10.76 -14.42 -11.05
C THR A 324 -10.59 -13.02 -11.64
N ILE A 325 -11.35 -12.04 -11.15
CA ILE A 325 -11.23 -10.65 -11.61
C ILE A 325 -9.83 -10.12 -11.27
N SER A 326 -9.34 -10.39 -10.07
CA SER A 326 -8.00 -9.99 -9.61
C SER A 326 -6.89 -10.57 -10.50
N ILE A 327 -6.89 -11.88 -10.75
CA ILE A 327 -5.90 -12.53 -11.65
C ILE A 327 -6.00 -11.97 -13.08
N CYS A 328 -7.21 -11.73 -13.58
CA CYS A 328 -7.38 -11.20 -14.93
C CYS A 328 -6.89 -9.76 -15.08
N HIS A 329 -6.94 -8.95 -14.02
CA HIS A 329 -6.36 -7.61 -14.02
C HIS A 329 -4.83 -7.64 -14.19
N GLU A 330 -4.16 -8.69 -13.68
CA GLU A 330 -2.72 -8.87 -13.83
C GLU A 330 -2.32 -9.48 -15.18
N GLU A 331 -3.07 -10.47 -15.68
CA GLU A 331 -2.62 -11.32 -16.78
C GLU A 331 -3.44 -11.24 -18.09
N ASN A 332 -4.58 -10.52 -18.11
CA ASN A 332 -5.41 -10.22 -19.28
C ASN A 332 -5.99 -11.43 -20.08
N PHE A 333 -6.52 -12.48 -19.44
CA PHE A 333 -7.13 -13.62 -20.18
C PHE A 333 -8.59 -13.44 -20.60
N LEU A 334 -9.36 -12.63 -19.88
CA LEU A 334 -10.76 -12.37 -20.20
C LEU A 334 -10.89 -11.07 -20.98
N SER A 335 -11.82 -11.04 -21.94
CA SER A 335 -12.14 -9.78 -22.62
C SER A 335 -12.76 -8.79 -21.63
N ARG A 336 -12.65 -7.48 -21.92
CA ARG A 336 -13.28 -6.44 -21.10
C ARG A 336 -14.80 -6.65 -20.96
N THR A 337 -15.45 -7.15 -22.01
CA THR A 337 -16.89 -7.48 -22.01
C THR A 337 -17.20 -8.65 -21.07
N ASP A 338 -16.35 -9.68 -21.08
CA ASP A 338 -16.52 -10.83 -20.18
C ASP A 338 -16.30 -10.44 -18.72
N LEU A 339 -15.30 -9.60 -18.43
CA LEU A 339 -15.06 -9.07 -17.08
C LEU A 339 -16.25 -8.25 -16.57
N GLN A 340 -16.85 -7.40 -17.41
CA GLN A 340 -18.06 -6.67 -17.07
C GLN A 340 -19.24 -7.61 -16.79
N PHE A 341 -19.37 -8.70 -17.56
CA PHE A 341 -20.39 -9.71 -17.32
C PHE A 341 -20.18 -10.46 -15.99
N VAL A 342 -18.94 -10.89 -15.71
CA VAL A 342 -18.56 -11.52 -14.43
C VAL A 342 -18.89 -10.59 -13.26
N SER A 343 -18.50 -9.32 -13.36
CA SER A 343 -18.82 -8.27 -12.37
C SER A 343 -20.34 -8.10 -12.15
N SER A 344 -21.14 -8.14 -13.22
CA SER A 344 -22.62 -8.13 -13.10
C SER A 344 -23.16 -9.36 -12.36
N VAL A 345 -22.58 -10.55 -12.59
CA VAL A 345 -22.97 -11.78 -11.89
C VAL A 345 -22.56 -11.74 -10.42
N VAL A 346 -21.37 -11.21 -10.09
CA VAL A 346 -20.94 -10.98 -8.70
C VAL A 346 -21.97 -10.12 -7.94
N ASN A 347 -22.40 -9.00 -8.53
CA ASN A 347 -23.44 -8.15 -7.94
C ASN A 347 -24.75 -8.90 -7.68
N LYS A 348 -25.19 -9.72 -8.65
CA LYS A 348 -26.39 -10.56 -8.52
C LYS A 348 -26.26 -11.62 -7.43
N LEU A 349 -25.08 -12.21 -7.24
CA LEU A 349 -24.82 -13.19 -6.18
C LEU A 349 -24.81 -12.51 -4.81
N LEU A 350 -24.15 -11.35 -4.72
CA LEU A 350 -24.09 -10.53 -3.51
C LEU A 350 -25.48 -10.07 -3.07
N GLU A 351 -26.32 -9.62 -4.00
CA GLU A 351 -27.71 -9.25 -3.73
C GLU A 351 -28.52 -10.41 -3.15
N THR A 352 -28.40 -11.61 -3.73
CA THR A 352 -29.08 -12.80 -3.20
C THR A 352 -28.56 -13.17 -1.81
N LEU A 353 -27.24 -13.10 -1.58
CA LEU A 353 -26.64 -13.39 -0.28
C LEU A 353 -27.15 -12.43 0.81
N VAL A 354 -27.14 -11.13 0.51
CA VAL A 354 -27.66 -10.09 1.41
C VAL A 354 -29.15 -10.33 1.70
N HIS A 355 -29.96 -10.65 0.69
CA HIS A 355 -31.38 -10.93 0.85
C HIS A 355 -31.68 -12.14 1.75
N ILE A 356 -30.88 -13.21 1.64
CA ILE A 356 -31.01 -14.39 2.52
C ILE A 356 -30.73 -13.99 3.97
N LEU A 357 -29.64 -13.27 4.21
CA LEU A 357 -29.23 -12.88 5.56
C LEU A 357 -30.15 -11.80 6.18
N GLU A 358 -30.80 -10.96 5.37
CA GLU A 358 -31.82 -10.02 5.85
C GLU A 358 -33.05 -10.73 6.42
N LYS A 359 -33.50 -11.82 5.77
CA LYS A 359 -34.69 -12.57 6.20
C LYS A 359 -34.51 -13.25 7.55
N ASP A 360 -33.33 -13.82 7.78
CA ASP A 360 -33.03 -14.55 9.02
C ASP A 360 -32.52 -13.63 10.14
N GLY A 361 -32.43 -12.32 9.88
CA GLY A 361 -31.86 -11.32 10.79
C GLY A 361 -30.33 -11.32 10.87
N GLY A 362 -29.68 -12.31 10.23
CA GLY A 362 -28.25 -12.58 10.22
C GLY A 362 -27.72 -12.91 11.62
N SER A 363 -26.85 -13.91 11.76
CA SER A 363 -26.06 -14.09 12.97
C SER A 363 -24.66 -13.48 12.80
N SER A 364 -23.95 -13.27 13.91
CA SER A 364 -22.53 -12.90 13.85
C SER A 364 -21.67 -14.00 13.20
N GLU A 365 -22.09 -15.26 13.32
CA GLU A 365 -21.41 -16.39 12.69
C GLU A 365 -21.59 -16.32 11.17
N ASP A 366 -22.79 -15.97 10.68
CA ASP A 366 -23.05 -15.77 9.24
C ASP A 366 -22.25 -14.60 8.66
N CYS A 367 -22.12 -13.49 9.40
CA CYS A 367 -21.28 -12.37 8.97
C CYS A 367 -19.82 -12.81 8.79
N SER A 368 -19.28 -13.51 9.78
CA SER A 368 -17.89 -13.97 9.79
C SER A 368 -17.65 -15.07 8.75
N ALA A 369 -18.62 -15.94 8.53
CA ALA A 369 -18.53 -17.06 7.59
C ALA A 369 -18.77 -16.67 6.12
N TYR A 370 -19.61 -15.66 5.86
CA TYR A 370 -20.11 -15.37 4.51
C TYR A 370 -19.88 -13.95 4.02
N LEU A 371 -20.19 -12.93 4.82
CA LEU A 371 -20.11 -11.53 4.38
C LEU A 371 -18.69 -10.98 4.43
N VAL A 372 -17.94 -11.23 5.51
CA VAL A 372 -16.56 -10.75 5.64
C VAL A 372 -15.65 -11.38 4.57
N PRO A 373 -15.67 -12.69 4.31
CA PRO A 373 -14.90 -13.27 3.21
C PRO A 373 -15.26 -12.68 1.84
N ALA A 374 -16.55 -12.50 1.55
CA ALA A 374 -17.01 -11.89 0.31
C ALA A 374 -16.54 -10.44 0.17
N MET A 375 -16.58 -9.64 1.24
CA MET A 375 -16.06 -8.27 1.26
C MET A 375 -14.56 -8.23 0.99
N LEU A 376 -13.79 -9.10 1.66
CA LEU A 376 -12.33 -9.14 1.51
C LEU A 376 -11.93 -9.50 0.07
N SER A 377 -12.57 -10.52 -0.50
CA SER A 377 -12.31 -10.96 -1.88
C SER A 377 -12.62 -9.89 -2.93
N LEU A 378 -13.63 -9.05 -2.68
CA LEU A 378 -14.01 -7.97 -3.59
C LEU A 378 -13.29 -6.64 -3.32
N SER A 379 -12.55 -6.51 -2.22
CA SER A 379 -12.15 -5.19 -1.71
C SER A 379 -11.27 -4.41 -2.69
N GLU A 380 -10.26 -5.06 -3.26
CA GLU A 380 -9.34 -4.41 -4.20
C GLU A 380 -10.04 -4.08 -5.54
N GLU A 381 -10.90 -4.97 -6.00
CA GLU A 381 -11.63 -4.82 -7.27
C GLU A 381 -12.69 -3.73 -7.24
N VAL A 382 -13.36 -3.54 -6.10
CA VAL A 382 -14.29 -2.42 -5.91
C VAL A 382 -13.53 -1.09 -5.88
N VAL A 383 -12.39 -1.04 -5.19
CA VAL A 383 -11.55 0.17 -5.11
C VAL A 383 -10.95 0.54 -6.46
N ALA A 384 -10.52 -0.45 -7.25
CA ALA A 384 -10.02 -0.27 -8.60
C ALA A 384 -11.11 0.12 -9.62
N GLY A 385 -12.40 -0.04 -9.26
CA GLY A 385 -13.53 0.22 -10.16
C GLY A 385 -13.83 -0.92 -11.14
N ASN A 386 -13.26 -2.11 -10.93
CA ASN A 386 -13.53 -3.32 -11.73
C ASN A 386 -14.89 -3.95 -11.34
N VAL A 387 -15.32 -3.75 -10.10
CA VAL A 387 -16.63 -4.17 -9.60
C VAL A 387 -17.42 -2.96 -9.09
N GLU A 388 -18.42 -2.54 -9.87
CA GLU A 388 -19.31 -1.44 -9.48
C GLU A 388 -20.50 -1.98 -8.67
N ILE A 389 -20.47 -1.77 -7.34
CA ILE A 389 -21.57 -2.16 -6.45
C ILE A 389 -22.51 -0.95 -6.29
N LEU A 390 -23.78 -1.13 -6.62
CA LEU A 390 -24.79 -0.08 -6.49
C LEU A 390 -24.95 0.34 -5.02
N HIS A 391 -25.10 1.65 -4.78
CA HIS A 391 -25.19 2.22 -3.43
C HIS A 391 -26.26 1.57 -2.52
N PRO A 392 -27.49 1.29 -2.99
CA PRO A 392 -28.50 0.60 -2.17
C PRO A 392 -28.08 -0.80 -1.71
N LEU A 393 -27.33 -1.53 -2.53
CA LEU A 393 -26.82 -2.86 -2.17
C LEU A 393 -25.69 -2.74 -1.14
N MET A 394 -24.79 -1.77 -1.32
CA MET A 394 -23.75 -1.48 -0.32
C MET A 394 -24.35 -1.11 1.04
N GLU A 395 -25.37 -0.24 1.07
CA GLU A 395 -26.06 0.16 2.30
C GLU A 395 -26.65 -1.05 3.03
N ARG A 396 -27.40 -1.92 2.32
CA ARG A 396 -27.94 -3.16 2.89
C ARG A 396 -26.85 -4.10 3.42
N PHE A 397 -25.78 -4.30 2.64
CA PHE A 397 -24.63 -5.12 3.00
C PHE A 397 -23.99 -4.66 4.32
N PHE A 398 -23.65 -3.37 4.42
CA PHE A 398 -22.99 -2.82 5.60
C PHE A 398 -23.94 -2.64 6.78
N ILE A 399 -25.26 -2.54 6.58
CA ILE A 399 -26.24 -2.54 7.69
C ILE A 399 -26.17 -3.85 8.48
N ILE A 400 -26.06 -4.99 7.81
CA ILE A 400 -25.95 -6.29 8.49
C ILE A 400 -24.64 -6.36 9.29
N LEU A 401 -23.52 -5.99 8.68
CA LEU A 401 -22.22 -5.95 9.34
C LEU A 401 -22.21 -4.99 10.53
N TYR A 402 -22.83 -3.81 10.40
CA TYR A 402 -22.93 -2.82 11.47
C TYR A 402 -23.72 -3.35 12.67
N ARG A 403 -24.84 -4.05 12.44
CA ARG A 403 -25.66 -4.67 13.51
C ARG A 403 -24.89 -5.71 14.33
N HIS A 404 -23.98 -6.46 13.69
CA HIS A 404 -23.18 -7.51 14.34
C HIS A 404 -21.74 -7.08 14.66
N PHE A 405 -21.39 -5.81 14.45
CA PHE A 405 -20.02 -5.30 14.54
C PHE A 405 -19.33 -5.63 15.88
N GLY A 406 -20.05 -5.47 16.98
CA GLY A 406 -19.55 -5.75 18.33
C GLY A 406 -19.28 -7.24 18.63
N LYS A 407 -19.72 -8.16 17.77
CA LYS A 407 -19.50 -9.61 17.91
C LYS A 407 -18.41 -10.15 16.97
N LEU A 408 -18.05 -9.40 15.92
CA LEU A 408 -16.93 -9.71 15.04
C LEU A 408 -15.60 -9.68 15.81
N THR A 409 -14.59 -10.42 15.33
CA THR A 409 -13.23 -10.36 15.88
C THR A 409 -12.59 -8.99 15.63
N PRO A 410 -11.58 -8.58 16.40
CA PRO A 410 -10.90 -7.28 16.19
C PRO A 410 -10.35 -7.12 14.77
N ARG A 411 -9.86 -8.21 14.17
CA ARG A 411 -9.36 -8.22 12.80
C ARG A 411 -10.47 -7.93 11.79
N GLU A 412 -11.57 -8.67 11.85
CA GLU A 412 -12.71 -8.48 10.96
C GLU A 412 -13.32 -7.08 11.10
N ARG A 413 -13.38 -6.54 12.33
CA ARG A 413 -13.82 -5.15 12.55
C ARG A 413 -12.93 -4.14 11.83
N ALA A 414 -11.62 -4.34 11.85
CA ALA A 414 -10.68 -3.46 11.14
C ALA A 414 -10.89 -3.55 9.62
N ASP A 415 -11.02 -4.75 9.09
CA ASP A 415 -11.28 -5.00 7.67
C ASP A 415 -12.61 -4.35 7.23
N VAL A 416 -13.69 -4.52 8.00
CA VAL A 416 -15.00 -3.90 7.73
C VAL A 416 -14.91 -2.38 7.73
N VAL A 417 -14.26 -1.79 8.74
CA VAL A 417 -14.10 -0.33 8.82
C VAL A 417 -13.32 0.17 7.61
N THR A 418 -12.24 -0.49 7.22
CA THR A 418 -11.48 -0.06 6.04
C THR A 418 -12.28 -0.15 4.75
N ALA A 419 -13.06 -1.23 4.57
CA ALA A 419 -13.92 -1.41 3.40
C ALA A 419 -15.01 -0.32 3.31
N VAL A 420 -15.62 0.08 4.44
CA VAL A 420 -16.64 1.16 4.46
C VAL A 420 -16.10 2.48 3.86
N PHE A 421 -14.86 2.83 4.17
CA PHE A 421 -14.22 4.03 3.62
C PHE A 421 -13.72 3.82 2.19
N LEU A 422 -13.15 2.66 1.89
CA LEU A 422 -12.57 2.38 0.58
C LEU A 422 -13.64 2.16 -0.52
N TRP A 423 -14.76 1.52 -0.20
CA TRP A 423 -15.86 1.29 -1.15
C TRP A 423 -16.73 2.52 -1.40
N GLY A 424 -16.49 3.62 -0.68
CA GLY A 424 -17.25 4.85 -0.90
C GLY A 424 -18.68 4.81 -0.34
N LEU A 425 -19.03 3.92 0.59
CA LEU A 425 -20.37 3.87 1.20
C LEU A 425 -20.81 5.24 1.73
N LEU A 426 -19.87 5.96 2.34
CA LEU A 426 -20.11 7.26 2.97
C LEU A 426 -20.03 8.45 1.99
N ASN A 427 -19.83 8.21 0.69
CA ASN A 427 -19.80 9.26 -0.34
C ASN A 427 -21.22 9.74 -0.64
N LYS A 428 -21.62 10.88 -0.06
CA LYS A 428 -22.88 11.54 -0.43
C LYS A 428 -22.68 12.34 -1.71
N LYS A 429 -23.15 11.86 -2.87
CA LYS A 429 -23.34 12.75 -4.04
C LYS A 429 -24.36 13.84 -3.67
N PRO A 430 -24.13 15.12 -3.98
CA PRO A 430 -25.05 16.22 -3.62
C PRO A 430 -26.49 16.00 -4.11
N GLU A 431 -26.68 15.33 -5.25
CA GLU A 431 -27.99 15.13 -5.88
C GLU A 431 -28.96 14.27 -5.03
N HIS A 432 -28.45 13.32 -4.24
CA HIS A 432 -29.30 12.40 -3.45
C HIS A 432 -29.88 13.03 -2.16
N GLN A 433 -29.49 14.25 -1.79
CA GLN A 433 -30.13 14.95 -0.67
C GLN A 433 -31.55 15.44 -1.01
N GLN A 434 -31.82 15.80 -2.29
CA GLN A 434 -33.15 16.27 -2.68
C GLN A 434 -34.17 15.12 -2.81
N GLU A 435 -33.75 13.93 -3.23
CA GLU A 435 -34.65 12.78 -3.37
C GLU A 435 -34.96 12.11 -2.03
N ARG A 436 -33.97 11.93 -1.12
CA ARG A 436 -34.27 11.33 0.20
C ARG A 436 -35.08 12.23 1.12
N GLN A 437 -35.05 13.56 0.96
CA GLN A 437 -35.99 14.42 1.70
C GLN A 437 -37.45 14.23 1.25
N ARG A 438 -37.70 13.68 0.06
CA ARG A 438 -39.05 13.34 -0.41
C ARG A 438 -39.48 11.93 0.03
N ASP A 439 -38.56 10.98 0.10
CA ASP A 439 -38.89 9.57 0.39
C ASP A 439 -38.66 9.12 1.85
N ALA A 440 -38.28 10.02 2.76
CA ALA A 440 -38.11 9.74 4.21
C ALA A 440 -39.42 9.40 4.97
N GLY A 441 -40.49 9.05 4.25
CA GLY A 441 -41.78 8.63 4.82
C GLY A 441 -41.88 7.15 5.21
N ALA A 442 -41.02 6.24 4.71
CA ALA A 442 -41.31 4.80 4.81
C ALA A 442 -40.35 3.92 5.64
N LEU A 443 -39.17 4.40 6.06
CA LEU A 443 -38.23 3.60 6.87
C LEU A 443 -37.64 4.39 8.05
N LYS A 444 -38.49 4.75 9.03
CA LYS A 444 -38.04 5.19 10.35
C LYS A 444 -37.58 3.97 11.18
N MET A 445 -36.41 3.41 10.85
CA MET A 445 -35.65 2.57 11.78
C MET A 445 -34.81 3.49 12.65
N SER A 446 -35.17 3.54 13.93
CA SER A 446 -34.50 4.30 14.99
C SER A 446 -32.97 4.15 14.97
N GLY A 447 -32.24 5.26 14.87
CA GLY A 447 -30.90 5.43 15.45
C GLY A 447 -29.66 4.88 14.74
N ASN A 448 -29.76 4.20 13.59
CA ASN A 448 -28.60 3.57 12.93
C ASN A 448 -28.41 4.07 11.48
N ASP A 449 -28.00 5.33 11.28
CA ASP A 449 -27.57 5.79 9.96
C ASP A 449 -26.19 5.21 9.63
N VAL A 450 -26.18 4.03 9.01
CA VAL A 450 -24.95 3.32 8.58
C VAL A 450 -24.21 4.08 7.47
N CYS A 451 -24.89 5.02 6.80
CA CYS A 451 -24.26 5.93 5.84
C CYS A 451 -23.62 7.16 6.52
N SER A 452 -23.66 7.27 7.84
CA SER A 452 -23.02 8.35 8.60
C SER A 452 -21.56 8.02 8.95
N PRO A 453 -20.59 8.86 8.56
CA PRO A 453 -19.20 8.73 9.02
C PRO A 453 -19.07 8.73 10.56
N ASP A 454 -19.92 9.49 11.26
CA ASP A 454 -19.85 9.61 12.72
C ASP A 454 -20.23 8.30 13.42
N ALA A 455 -21.15 7.52 12.84
CA ALA A 455 -21.54 6.22 13.38
C ALA A 455 -20.36 5.25 13.35
N TRP A 456 -19.66 5.17 12.22
CA TRP A 456 -18.46 4.35 12.06
C TRP A 456 -17.30 4.81 12.95
N CYS A 457 -17.09 6.13 13.06
CA CYS A 457 -16.07 6.66 13.96
C CYS A 457 -16.35 6.30 15.43
N LYS A 458 -17.62 6.36 15.88
CA LYS A 458 -18.02 5.98 17.24
C LYS A 458 -17.78 4.50 17.52
N VAL A 459 -18.13 3.59 16.60
CA VAL A 459 -17.92 2.15 16.84
C VAL A 459 -16.45 1.77 16.86
N VAL A 460 -15.60 2.42 16.07
CA VAL A 460 -14.13 2.27 16.14
C VAL A 460 -13.61 2.72 17.51
N LEU A 461 -14.02 3.91 17.96
CA LEU A 461 -13.62 4.44 19.27
C LEU A 461 -14.06 3.54 20.42
N ASN A 462 -15.27 3.00 20.38
CA ASN A 462 -15.80 2.10 21.41
C ASN A 462 -15.07 0.75 21.47
N ASN A 463 -14.48 0.31 20.36
CA ASN A 463 -13.75 -0.97 20.27
C ASN A 463 -12.24 -0.78 20.22
N MET A 464 -11.76 0.44 20.43
CA MET A 464 -10.37 0.81 20.20
C MET A 464 -9.41 -0.10 20.95
N ASP A 465 -9.73 -0.45 22.20
CA ASP A 465 -8.93 -1.29 23.08
C ASP A 465 -8.76 -2.73 22.62
N SER A 466 -9.65 -3.22 21.77
CA SER A 466 -9.59 -4.58 21.23
C SER A 466 -8.63 -4.75 20.04
N TYR A 467 -8.27 -3.67 19.34
CA TYR A 467 -7.44 -3.75 18.13
C TYR A 467 -5.98 -4.02 18.45
N SER A 468 -5.35 -4.94 17.70
CA SER A 468 -3.90 -5.10 17.72
C SER A 468 -3.21 -3.86 17.12
N THR A 469 -1.88 -3.76 17.25
CA THR A 469 -1.09 -2.69 16.63
C THR A 469 -1.24 -2.69 15.10
N LEU A 470 -1.31 -3.86 14.46
CA LEU A 470 -1.50 -3.98 13.01
C LEU A 470 -2.90 -3.54 12.58
N ASP A 471 -3.94 -3.92 13.32
CA ASP A 471 -5.31 -3.53 13.02
C ASP A 471 -5.49 -2.01 13.13
N ALA A 472 -4.96 -1.40 14.20
CA ALA A 472 -4.99 0.04 14.39
C ALA A 472 -4.22 0.80 13.30
N LEU A 473 -3.07 0.28 12.87
CA LEU A 473 -2.29 0.84 11.75
C LEU A 473 -3.04 0.72 10.42
N GLN A 474 -3.68 -0.41 10.15
CA GLN A 474 -4.48 -0.61 8.95
C GLN A 474 -5.64 0.39 8.88
N ILE A 475 -6.44 0.48 9.95
CA ILE A 475 -7.55 1.46 10.03
C ILE A 475 -7.00 2.86 9.78
N MET A 476 -5.93 3.25 10.47
CA MET A 476 -5.36 4.58 10.33
C MET A 476 -4.84 4.85 8.92
N ASN A 477 -4.18 3.88 8.28
CA ASN A 477 -3.62 4.03 6.95
C ASN A 477 -4.67 4.08 5.85
N GLU A 478 -5.64 3.17 5.85
CA GLU A 478 -6.66 3.11 4.80
C GLU A 478 -7.65 4.27 4.92
N VAL A 479 -8.11 4.58 6.14
CA VAL A 479 -9.03 5.69 6.36
C VAL A 479 -8.36 7.03 6.05
N THR A 480 -7.09 7.22 6.45
CA THR A 480 -6.37 8.46 6.09
C THR A 480 -6.14 8.55 4.57
N SER A 481 -5.82 7.44 3.91
CA SER A 481 -5.69 7.43 2.44
C SER A 481 -7.00 7.81 1.74
N ALA A 482 -8.15 7.27 2.17
CA ALA A 482 -9.45 7.56 1.58
C ALA A 482 -9.91 9.01 1.84
N VAL A 483 -9.74 9.52 3.07
CA VAL A 483 -10.17 10.87 3.45
C VAL A 483 -9.26 11.96 2.88
N TYR A 484 -7.96 11.69 2.76
CA TYR A 484 -6.95 12.65 2.30
C TYR A 484 -6.29 12.21 0.98
N ALA A 485 -7.06 11.63 0.06
CA ALA A 485 -6.62 11.41 -1.31
C ALA A 485 -6.37 12.77 -1.99
N GLU A 486 -5.23 12.93 -2.66
CA GLU A 486 -4.80 14.21 -3.26
C GLU A 486 -5.37 14.44 -4.67
N GLU A 487 -5.85 13.39 -5.35
CA GLU A 487 -6.34 13.46 -6.72
C GLU A 487 -7.88 13.59 -6.77
N ALA A 488 -8.34 14.59 -7.54
CA ALA A 488 -9.71 14.86 -7.98
C ALA A 488 -10.71 15.52 -7.00
N GLY A 489 -10.74 16.86 -7.02
CA GLY A 489 -11.94 17.66 -7.38
C GLY A 489 -13.22 17.64 -6.53
N ALA A 490 -13.43 16.65 -5.67
CA ALA A 490 -14.57 16.56 -4.77
C ALA A 490 -14.17 15.62 -3.63
N CYS A 491 -13.58 16.15 -2.57
CA CYS A 491 -13.31 15.37 -1.37
C CYS A 491 -14.66 14.88 -0.84
N ALA A 492 -14.96 13.59 -1.03
CA ALA A 492 -16.27 13.02 -0.71
C ALA A 492 -16.53 12.93 0.81
N TYR A 493 -15.48 13.14 1.61
CA TYR A 493 -15.53 13.11 3.07
C TYR A 493 -15.19 14.47 3.67
N SER A 494 -15.91 14.88 4.71
CA SER A 494 -15.47 15.98 5.56
C SER A 494 -14.35 15.48 6.48
N PRO A 495 -13.12 16.03 6.42
CA PRO A 495 -12.05 15.62 7.33
C PRO A 495 -12.38 15.88 8.81
N LEU A 496 -13.36 16.75 9.10
CA LEU A 496 -13.72 17.15 10.46
C LEU A 496 -14.40 16.03 11.26
N SER A 497 -15.18 15.15 10.62
CA SER A 497 -15.86 14.04 11.32
C SER A 497 -14.91 12.90 11.68
N VAL A 498 -13.93 12.63 10.81
CA VAL A 498 -13.05 11.45 10.94
C VAL A 498 -11.79 11.75 11.76
N ARG A 499 -11.32 13.00 11.73
CA ARG A 499 -10.07 13.43 12.40
C ARG A 499 -10.00 13.08 13.91
N PRO A 500 -11.06 13.26 14.72
CA PRO A 500 -11.00 12.90 16.15
C PRO A 500 -10.66 11.42 16.39
N MET A 501 -11.26 10.52 15.61
CA MET A 501 -10.97 9.09 15.68
C MET A 501 -9.51 8.79 15.30
N LEU A 502 -9.03 9.39 14.20
CA LEU A 502 -7.65 9.20 13.74
C LEU A 502 -6.60 9.70 14.75
N LEU A 503 -6.89 10.82 15.43
CA LEU A 503 -6.01 11.34 16.48
C LEU A 503 -5.97 10.40 17.69
N ARG A 504 -7.09 9.79 18.07
CA ARG A 504 -7.13 8.83 19.18
C ARG A 504 -6.40 7.52 18.84
N LEU A 505 -6.56 7.02 17.62
CA LEU A 505 -5.78 5.88 17.11
C LEU A 505 -4.28 6.19 17.09
N HIS A 506 -3.91 7.38 16.65
CA HIS A 506 -2.53 7.85 16.68
C HIS A 506 -1.96 7.86 18.11
N GLU A 507 -2.68 8.42 19.08
CA GLU A 507 -2.26 8.44 20.49
C GLU A 507 -2.02 7.03 21.04
N ARG A 508 -2.89 6.07 20.72
CA ARG A 508 -2.72 4.65 21.08
C ARG A 508 -1.45 4.06 20.45
N LEU A 509 -1.23 4.29 19.17
CA LEU A 509 -0.04 3.80 18.45
C LEU A 509 1.25 4.42 19.01
N GLN A 510 1.23 5.69 19.40
CA GLN A 510 2.35 6.33 20.10
C GLN A 510 2.52 5.84 21.55
N GLY A 511 1.44 5.43 22.23
CA GLY A 511 1.54 4.79 23.54
C GLY A 511 2.19 3.39 23.50
N SER A 512 2.27 2.78 22.33
CA SER A 512 2.77 1.41 22.11
C SER A 512 3.97 1.35 21.17
N ILE A 513 4.87 2.35 21.24
CA ILE A 513 6.03 2.47 20.34
C ILE A 513 6.88 1.19 20.27
N GLY A 514 7.09 0.49 21.39
CA GLY A 514 7.86 -0.76 21.41
C GLY A 514 7.28 -1.88 20.55
N ASN A 515 5.97 -1.84 20.24
CA ASN A 515 5.34 -2.82 19.36
C ASN A 515 5.57 -2.50 17.88
N LEU A 516 5.99 -1.27 17.54
CA LEU A 516 6.22 -0.86 16.15
C LEU A 516 7.49 -1.49 15.56
N ASP A 517 8.43 -1.95 16.40
CA ASP A 517 9.64 -2.63 15.95
C ASP A 517 9.38 -3.96 15.24
N GLY A 518 8.26 -4.62 15.52
CA GLY A 518 7.82 -5.85 14.84
C GLY A 518 6.99 -5.62 13.57
N VAL A 519 6.62 -4.38 13.26
CA VAL A 519 5.72 -4.06 12.14
C VAL A 519 6.52 -3.95 10.82
N PRO A 520 6.02 -4.46 9.67
CA PRO A 520 6.68 -4.33 8.37
C PRO A 520 6.92 -2.86 7.93
N SER A 521 8.04 -2.62 7.22
CA SER A 521 8.45 -1.27 6.77
C SER A 521 7.41 -0.57 5.89
N SER A 522 6.66 -1.33 5.09
CA SER A 522 5.60 -0.80 4.22
C SER A 522 4.47 -0.15 5.02
N HIS A 523 4.07 -0.76 6.13
CA HIS A 523 3.01 -0.27 7.00
C HIS A 523 3.46 0.96 7.79
N LEU A 524 4.70 0.95 8.28
CA LEU A 524 5.31 2.08 8.98
C LEU A 524 5.51 3.29 8.06
N THR A 525 5.92 3.07 6.81
CA THR A 525 6.07 4.14 5.81
C THR A 525 4.72 4.76 5.46
N ARG A 526 3.68 3.93 5.30
CA ARG A 526 2.30 4.41 5.14
C ARG A 526 1.83 5.18 6.37
N TYR A 527 2.11 4.69 7.57
CA TYR A 527 1.76 5.37 8.82
C TYR A 527 2.42 6.74 8.96
N LEU A 528 3.71 6.83 8.64
CA LEU A 528 4.47 8.09 8.59
C LEU A 528 3.83 9.09 7.61
N THR A 529 3.36 8.59 6.46
CA THR A 529 2.61 9.40 5.48
C THR A 529 1.25 9.82 6.02
N SER A 530 0.52 8.93 6.70
CA SER A 530 -0.79 9.20 7.30
C SER A 530 -0.70 10.30 8.36
N ILE A 531 0.25 10.23 9.30
CA ILE A 531 0.45 11.29 10.30
C ILE A 531 0.91 12.62 9.66
N SER A 532 1.62 12.55 8.53
CA SER A 532 1.98 13.74 7.74
C SER A 532 0.74 14.42 7.14
N LYS A 533 -0.18 13.64 6.54
CA LYS A 533 -1.46 14.13 6.00
C LYS A 533 -2.38 14.69 7.07
N LEU A 534 -2.38 14.09 8.26
CA LEU A 534 -3.09 14.63 9.44
C LEU A 534 -2.53 15.98 9.92
N GLY A 535 -1.32 16.37 9.50
CA GLY A 535 -0.72 17.65 9.89
C GLY A 535 -0.40 17.71 11.39
N LEU A 536 0.06 16.60 11.97
CA LEU A 536 0.51 16.58 13.36
C LEU A 536 1.72 17.50 13.53
N ARG A 537 1.71 18.34 14.57
CA ARG A 537 2.77 19.35 14.78
C ARG A 537 3.97 18.81 15.58
N ARG A 538 3.77 17.77 16.38
CA ARG A 538 4.82 17.22 17.25
C ARG A 538 5.84 16.45 16.41
N LYS A 539 7.04 17.01 16.26
CA LYS A 539 8.16 16.34 15.56
C LYS A 539 8.55 15.01 16.19
N ALA A 540 8.36 14.84 17.50
CA ALA A 540 8.63 13.60 18.23
C ALA A 540 7.90 12.39 17.65
N ASP A 541 6.63 12.58 17.26
CA ASP A 541 5.77 11.52 16.70
C ASP A 541 6.36 10.95 15.40
N TYR A 542 6.95 11.82 14.57
CA TYR A 542 7.64 11.42 13.34
C TYR A 542 8.98 10.73 13.63
N TYR A 543 9.77 11.24 14.59
CA TYR A 543 11.06 10.66 14.93
C TYR A 543 10.96 9.25 15.52
N CYS A 544 9.87 8.93 16.23
CA CYS A 544 9.65 7.58 16.75
C CYS A 544 9.62 6.54 15.62
N VAL A 545 8.89 6.84 14.54
CA VAL A 545 8.80 5.94 13.37
C VAL A 545 10.05 6.01 12.50
N LEU A 546 10.59 7.21 12.30
CA LEU A 546 11.76 7.42 11.44
C LEU A 546 13.00 6.69 11.96
N LYS A 547 13.21 6.61 13.28
CA LYS A 547 14.32 5.86 13.88
C LYS A 547 14.27 4.37 13.51
N ILE A 548 13.08 3.77 13.53
CA ILE A 548 12.88 2.37 13.16
C ILE A 548 13.17 2.17 11.67
N LEU A 549 12.60 3.04 10.82
CA LEU A 549 12.80 2.95 9.37
C LEU A 549 14.25 3.19 8.94
N GLN A 550 14.99 4.08 9.61
CA GLN A 550 16.41 4.33 9.32
C GLN A 550 17.32 3.14 9.63
N GLY A 551 16.90 2.23 10.52
CA GLY A 551 17.63 1.00 10.82
C GLY A 551 17.32 -0.15 9.87
N ARG A 552 16.50 0.06 8.84
CA ARG A 552 16.01 -0.99 7.93
C ARG A 552 16.36 -0.68 6.48
N GLU A 553 16.41 -1.74 5.67
CA GLU A 553 16.44 -1.59 4.22
C GLU A 553 15.06 -1.17 3.71
N LEU A 554 15.02 -0.11 2.90
CA LEU A 554 13.80 0.44 2.32
C LEU A 554 13.87 0.30 0.80
N THR A 555 12.75 -0.07 0.20
CA THR A 555 12.58 0.00 -1.25
C THR A 555 12.68 1.45 -1.75
N ASP A 556 12.98 1.67 -3.03
CA ASP A 556 13.07 3.01 -3.61
C ASP A 556 11.78 3.82 -3.40
N PHE A 557 10.63 3.15 -3.51
CA PHE A 557 9.32 3.73 -3.28
C PHE A 557 9.10 4.14 -1.82
N GLU A 558 9.48 3.30 -0.87
CA GLU A 558 9.41 3.62 0.56
C GLU A 558 10.37 4.76 0.92
N SER A 559 11.61 4.70 0.44
CA SER A 559 12.63 5.73 0.65
C SER A 559 12.15 7.09 0.14
N LEU A 560 11.50 7.16 -1.03
CA LEU A 560 10.96 8.39 -1.59
C LEU A 560 9.81 8.95 -0.74
N ARG A 561 8.89 8.10 -0.28
CA ARG A 561 7.78 8.51 0.60
C ARG A 561 8.29 9.05 1.94
N VAL A 562 9.23 8.35 2.57
CA VAL A 562 9.86 8.81 3.82
C VAL A 562 10.56 10.15 3.59
N LEU A 563 11.33 10.29 2.50
CA LEU A 563 11.99 11.54 2.14
C LEU A 563 10.99 12.69 1.95
N GLY A 564 9.84 12.44 1.34
CA GLY A 564 8.76 13.42 1.19
C GLY A 564 8.19 13.90 2.52
N VAL A 565 8.02 13.00 3.50
CA VAL A 565 7.60 13.39 4.87
C VAL A 565 8.69 14.20 5.57
N VAL A 566 9.95 13.77 5.45
CA VAL A 566 11.11 14.49 6.01
C VAL A 566 11.21 15.90 5.43
N ALA A 567 11.00 16.05 4.12
CA ALA A 567 10.98 17.33 3.42
C ALA A 567 9.82 18.22 3.89
N ARG A 568 8.59 17.70 3.92
CA ARG A 568 7.39 18.44 4.31
C ARG A 568 7.43 18.97 5.75
N HIS A 569 8.03 18.21 6.67
CA HIS A 569 8.08 18.56 8.10
C HIS A 569 9.44 19.10 8.56
N HIS A 570 10.39 19.28 7.64
CA HIS A 570 11.77 19.67 7.91
C HIS A 570 12.36 18.88 9.09
N LEU A 571 12.32 17.55 8.97
CA LEU A 571 12.88 16.62 9.95
C LEU A 571 14.38 16.45 9.71
N ARG A 572 15.15 16.29 10.79
CA ARG A 572 16.60 16.04 10.68
C ARG A 572 16.84 14.55 10.46
N ALA A 573 17.02 14.16 9.21
CA ALA A 573 17.21 12.76 8.80
C ALA A 573 18.54 12.56 8.04
N VAL A 574 19.66 12.95 8.65
CA VAL A 574 20.98 12.96 7.98
C VAL A 574 21.34 11.62 7.31
N PRO A 575 21.20 10.45 7.97
CA PRO A 575 21.52 9.17 7.32
C PRO A 575 20.73 8.92 6.04
N LEU A 576 19.41 9.15 6.08
CA LEU A 576 18.53 9.00 4.92
C LEU A 576 18.90 9.95 3.78
N ILE A 577 19.21 11.22 4.10
CA ILE A 577 19.56 12.24 3.11
C ILE A 577 20.89 11.88 2.45
N THR A 578 21.91 11.55 3.25
CA THR A 578 23.23 11.13 2.76
C THR A 578 23.12 9.89 1.88
N GLU A 579 22.33 8.90 2.31
CA GLU A 579 22.10 7.68 1.54
C GLU A 579 21.39 7.95 0.22
N THR A 580 20.34 8.79 0.25
CA THR A 580 19.61 9.19 -0.95
C THR A 580 20.55 9.82 -1.96
N VAL A 581 21.41 10.75 -1.54
CA VAL A 581 22.37 11.44 -2.42
C VAL A 581 23.41 10.46 -2.97
N ARG A 582 23.94 9.56 -2.13
CA ARG A 582 24.92 8.54 -2.52
C ARG A 582 24.37 7.58 -3.58
N CYS A 583 23.10 7.20 -3.47
CA CYS A 583 22.43 6.26 -4.36
C CYS A 583 21.80 6.88 -5.60
N ILE A 584 21.92 8.20 -5.83
CA ILE A 584 21.40 8.85 -7.05
C ILE A 584 21.88 8.14 -8.34
N PRO A 585 23.18 7.84 -8.52
CA PRO A 585 23.65 7.20 -9.75
C PRO A 585 22.99 5.84 -10.02
N SER A 586 22.81 5.01 -8.99
CA SER A 586 22.22 3.68 -9.13
C SER A 586 20.69 3.73 -9.29
N ARG A 587 20.02 4.72 -8.67
CA ARG A 587 18.57 4.89 -8.72
C ARG A 587 18.07 5.66 -9.94
N ALA A 588 18.96 6.34 -10.67
CA ALA A 588 18.57 7.11 -11.85
C ALA A 588 17.88 6.26 -12.93
N ALA A 589 18.22 4.97 -13.03
CA ALA A 589 17.59 4.06 -13.98
C ALA A 589 16.29 3.41 -13.44
N SER A 590 16.13 3.27 -12.12
CA SER A 590 14.96 2.61 -11.51
C SER A 590 13.77 3.56 -11.29
N LEU A 591 14.02 4.85 -11.16
CA LEU A 591 12.99 5.84 -10.86
C LEU A 591 12.29 6.37 -12.11
N HIS A 592 10.96 6.45 -12.07
CA HIS A 592 10.17 7.12 -13.11
C HIS A 592 10.47 8.64 -13.13
N PRO A 593 10.37 9.35 -14.27
CA PRO A 593 10.63 10.80 -14.33
C PRO A 593 9.91 11.66 -13.28
N LYS A 594 8.62 11.40 -13.00
CA LYS A 594 7.88 12.07 -11.92
C LYS A 594 8.55 11.87 -10.54
N GLN A 595 9.04 10.66 -10.26
CA GLN A 595 9.76 10.35 -9.02
C GLN A 595 11.11 11.05 -8.97
N LYS A 596 11.86 11.13 -10.09
CA LYS A 596 13.10 11.90 -10.19
C LYS A 596 12.88 13.38 -9.84
N CYS A 597 11.82 13.99 -10.38
CA CYS A 597 11.43 15.36 -10.05
C CYS A 597 11.12 15.54 -8.54
N LEU A 598 10.43 14.58 -7.92
CA LEU A 598 10.15 14.59 -6.48
C LEU A 598 11.42 14.45 -5.64
N VAL A 599 12.37 13.59 -6.04
CA VAL A 599 13.67 13.46 -5.36
C VAL A 599 14.38 14.81 -5.34
N LEU A 600 14.48 15.50 -6.49
CA LEU A 600 15.09 16.83 -6.57
C LEU A 600 14.39 17.83 -5.65
N LYS A 601 13.06 17.88 -5.72
CA LYS A 601 12.24 18.77 -4.90
C LYS A 601 12.46 18.53 -3.41
N TYR A 602 12.41 17.27 -2.97
CA TYR A 602 12.57 16.92 -1.57
C TYR A 602 14.00 17.15 -1.07
N LEU A 603 15.02 16.82 -1.87
CA LEU A 603 16.43 17.13 -1.54
C LEU A 603 16.66 18.63 -1.39
N GLY A 604 16.02 19.46 -2.24
CA GLY A 604 16.00 20.90 -2.09
C GLY A 604 15.35 21.35 -0.77
N GLN A 605 14.15 20.84 -0.47
CA GLN A 605 13.39 21.21 0.73
C GLN A 605 14.05 20.77 2.06
N VAL A 606 14.74 19.62 2.08
CA VAL A 606 15.55 19.18 3.25
C VAL A 606 16.92 19.86 3.31
N ARG A 607 17.24 20.73 2.34
CA ARG A 607 18.50 21.47 2.26
C ARG A 607 19.73 20.54 2.23
N ALA A 608 19.70 19.59 1.30
CA ALA A 608 20.80 18.65 1.09
C ALA A 608 22.06 19.28 0.46
N GLN A 609 22.18 20.62 0.38
CA GLN A 609 23.29 21.31 -0.31
C GLN A 609 24.66 21.02 0.31
N ARG A 610 24.71 20.50 1.55
CA ARG A 610 25.97 20.07 2.18
C ARG A 610 26.50 18.74 1.62
N PHE A 611 25.62 17.93 1.03
CA PHE A 611 25.94 16.62 0.45
C PHE A 611 26.04 16.66 -1.07
N VAL A 612 25.56 17.74 -1.70
CA VAL A 612 25.53 17.92 -3.15
C VAL A 612 26.55 18.99 -3.55
N GLN A 613 27.51 18.63 -4.39
CA GLN A 613 28.50 19.53 -4.97
C GLN A 613 27.85 20.68 -5.75
N VAL A 614 28.39 21.89 -5.58
CA VAL A 614 27.95 23.14 -6.21
C VAL A 614 29.11 23.68 -7.06
N PRO A 615 28.87 24.31 -8.22
CA PRO A 615 27.57 24.65 -8.84
C PRO A 615 26.96 23.55 -9.73
N HIS A 616 27.65 22.41 -9.83
CA HIS A 616 27.24 21.26 -10.63
C HIS A 616 27.66 19.95 -9.93
N HIS A 617 26.71 19.06 -9.72
CA HIS A 617 26.93 17.71 -9.19
C HIS A 617 26.87 16.67 -10.31
N PRO A 618 27.93 15.87 -10.53
CA PRO A 618 27.99 14.93 -11.65
C PRO A 618 26.82 13.96 -11.74
N SER A 619 26.35 13.41 -10.61
CA SER A 619 25.22 12.48 -10.58
C SER A 619 23.87 13.12 -10.91
N LEU A 620 23.79 14.46 -10.92
CA LEU A 620 22.61 15.22 -11.31
C LEU A 620 22.75 15.81 -12.71
N ALA A 621 23.82 15.50 -13.44
CA ALA A 621 24.07 16.05 -14.77
C ALA A 621 22.91 15.73 -15.72
N PHE A 622 22.67 16.65 -16.65
CA PHE A 622 21.69 16.45 -17.71
C PHE A 622 22.08 15.24 -18.56
N GLY A 623 21.13 14.33 -18.80
CA GLY A 623 21.37 13.02 -19.41
C GLY A 623 21.71 11.90 -18.43
N ALA A 624 22.32 12.19 -17.28
CA ALA A 624 22.66 11.18 -16.28
C ALA A 624 21.51 10.90 -15.29
N PHE A 625 20.84 11.96 -14.83
CA PHE A 625 19.69 11.83 -13.93
C PHE A 625 18.36 11.99 -14.67
N LEU A 626 18.18 13.15 -15.31
CA LEU A 626 17.04 13.44 -16.19
C LEU A 626 17.54 13.53 -17.63
N THR A 627 16.95 12.74 -18.52
CA THR A 627 17.29 12.76 -19.95
C THR A 627 16.45 13.80 -20.69
N ARG A 628 16.88 14.17 -21.90
CA ARG A 628 16.13 15.10 -22.75
C ARG A 628 14.74 14.57 -23.12
N GLU A 629 14.64 13.26 -23.36
CA GLU A 629 13.38 12.63 -23.73
C GLU A 629 12.37 12.67 -22.58
N GLU A 630 12.82 12.32 -21.36
CA GLU A 630 11.99 12.38 -20.15
C GLU A 630 11.46 13.81 -19.91
N VAL A 631 12.32 14.83 -20.05
CA VAL A 631 11.95 16.23 -19.82
C VAL A 631 10.95 16.74 -20.85
N VAL A 632 11.10 16.37 -22.13
CA VAL A 632 10.26 16.90 -23.21
C VAL A 632 8.94 16.15 -23.35
N LYS A 633 8.94 14.82 -23.16
CA LYS A 633 7.77 13.97 -23.45
C LYS A 633 6.99 13.51 -22.22
N GLU A 634 7.64 13.32 -21.07
CA GLU A 634 7.04 12.57 -19.95
C GLU A 634 6.73 13.42 -18.71
N ILE A 635 7.41 14.56 -18.54
CA ILE A 635 7.29 15.40 -17.35
C ILE A 635 6.21 16.48 -17.54
N SER A 636 5.21 16.50 -16.64
CA SER A 636 4.20 17.57 -16.58
C SER A 636 4.76 18.91 -16.08
N VAL A 637 4.09 20.03 -16.31
CA VAL A 637 4.52 21.37 -15.84
C VAL A 637 4.74 21.41 -14.32
N LEU A 638 3.88 20.75 -13.53
CA LEU A 638 4.06 20.65 -12.08
C LEU A 638 5.36 19.89 -11.71
N SER A 639 5.61 18.76 -12.38
CA SER A 639 6.82 17.95 -12.14
C SER A 639 8.08 18.71 -12.58
N ALA A 640 8.00 19.46 -13.69
CA ALA A 640 9.06 20.33 -14.16
C ALA A 640 9.36 21.46 -13.17
N MET A 641 8.34 22.09 -12.59
CA MET A 641 8.49 23.09 -11.54
C MET A 641 9.18 22.50 -10.31
N PHE A 642 8.80 21.28 -9.91
CA PHE A 642 9.43 20.58 -8.79
C PHE A 642 10.92 20.29 -9.04
N ALA A 643 11.27 19.80 -10.23
CA ALA A 643 12.66 19.60 -10.62
C ALA A 643 13.44 20.92 -10.65
N PHE A 644 12.87 21.97 -11.24
CA PHE A 644 13.49 23.29 -11.33
C PHE A 644 13.77 23.90 -9.95
N VAL A 645 12.75 23.95 -9.08
CA VAL A 645 12.91 24.45 -7.70
C VAL A 645 13.92 23.61 -6.94
N GLY A 646 13.86 22.27 -7.06
CA GLY A 646 14.82 21.37 -6.43
C GLY A 646 16.27 21.65 -6.83
N LEU A 647 16.55 21.81 -8.13
CA LEU A 647 17.88 22.12 -8.64
C LEU A 647 18.38 23.48 -8.15
N VAL A 648 17.52 24.50 -8.14
CA VAL A 648 17.88 25.85 -7.67
C VAL A 648 18.12 25.89 -6.16
N GLU A 649 17.32 25.17 -5.36
CA GLU A 649 17.57 25.00 -3.92
C GLU A 649 18.87 24.22 -3.66
N LEU A 650 19.21 23.25 -4.52
CA LEU A 650 20.48 22.52 -4.51
C LEU A 650 21.66 23.30 -5.11
N ARG A 651 21.43 24.56 -5.51
CA ARG A 651 22.44 25.48 -6.10
C ARG A 651 23.11 24.90 -7.35
N GLN A 652 22.35 24.15 -8.14
CA GLN A 652 22.80 23.51 -9.38
C GLN A 652 22.75 24.51 -10.56
N PHE A 653 23.26 25.72 -10.38
CA PHE A 653 23.10 26.82 -11.35
C PHE A 653 23.77 26.57 -12.70
N GLU A 654 24.79 25.71 -12.77
CA GLU A 654 25.47 25.32 -14.02
C GLU A 654 24.87 24.05 -14.65
N ASN A 655 23.78 23.50 -14.09
CA ASN A 655 23.15 22.29 -14.58
C ASN A 655 22.26 22.57 -15.80
N GLN A 656 22.61 21.99 -16.95
CA GLN A 656 21.90 22.15 -18.22
C GLN A 656 20.44 21.66 -18.20
N THR A 657 20.06 20.86 -17.21
CA THR A 657 18.66 20.48 -16.96
C THR A 657 17.78 21.72 -16.72
N ILE A 658 18.31 22.76 -16.07
CA ILE A 658 17.61 24.03 -15.85
C ILE A 658 17.20 24.64 -17.20
N VAL A 659 18.14 24.71 -18.15
CA VAL A 659 17.88 25.27 -19.49
C VAL A 659 16.85 24.42 -20.24
N CYS A 660 16.98 23.09 -20.19
CA CYS A 660 16.04 22.18 -20.85
C CYS A 660 14.62 22.27 -20.26
N LEU A 661 14.48 22.46 -18.94
CA LEU A 661 13.17 22.64 -18.29
C LEU A 661 12.51 23.95 -18.73
N LEU A 662 13.28 25.05 -18.76
CA LEU A 662 12.82 26.38 -19.17
C LEU A 662 12.38 26.42 -20.65
N GLN A 663 13.14 25.77 -21.54
CA GLN A 663 12.82 25.69 -22.97
C GLN A 663 11.78 24.62 -23.30
N GLY A 664 11.56 23.65 -22.40
CA GLY A 664 10.62 22.55 -22.57
C GLY A 664 9.29 22.83 -21.85
N PRO A 665 8.89 21.99 -20.86
CA PRO A 665 7.57 22.07 -20.24
C PRO A 665 7.26 23.44 -19.61
N LEU A 666 8.24 24.14 -19.02
CA LEU A 666 8.00 25.42 -18.35
C LEU A 666 7.74 26.59 -19.31
N SER A 667 7.99 26.41 -20.61
CA SER A 667 7.66 27.43 -21.62
C SER A 667 6.15 27.57 -21.87
N ARG A 668 5.33 26.62 -21.39
CA ARG A 668 3.87 26.59 -21.56
C ARG A 668 3.17 27.38 -20.45
N HIS A 669 3.13 28.70 -20.61
CA HIS A 669 2.67 29.63 -19.57
C HIS A 669 1.18 29.47 -19.18
N ASP A 670 0.37 28.96 -20.09
CA ASP A 670 -1.06 28.69 -19.94
C ASP A 670 -1.35 27.56 -18.94
N GLU A 671 -0.49 26.54 -18.89
CA GLU A 671 -0.62 25.39 -17.98
C GLU A 671 -0.40 25.75 -16.51
N PHE A 672 0.22 26.90 -16.18
CA PHE A 672 0.40 27.34 -14.78
C PHE A 672 -0.93 27.57 -14.06
N SER A 673 -1.99 27.91 -14.80
CA SER A 673 -3.34 28.10 -14.25
C SER A 673 -3.91 26.84 -13.56
N GLY A 674 -3.49 25.66 -14.02
CA GLY A 674 -3.86 24.34 -13.47
C GLY A 674 -3.18 24.02 -12.12
N ILE A 675 -2.24 24.85 -11.67
CA ILE A 675 -1.54 24.63 -10.39
C ILE A 675 -2.29 25.34 -9.27
N HIS A 676 -2.78 24.53 -8.32
CA HIS A 676 -3.58 25.02 -7.20
C HIS A 676 -2.76 25.45 -5.97
N SER A 677 -1.51 24.99 -5.86
CA SER A 677 -0.64 25.28 -4.70
C SER A 677 -0.01 26.67 -4.81
N ALA A 678 -0.48 27.61 -4.00
CA ALA A 678 0.13 28.94 -3.88
C ALA A 678 1.60 28.84 -3.42
N THR A 679 1.89 27.95 -2.46
CA THR A 679 3.27 27.69 -1.99
C THR A 679 4.19 27.29 -3.15
N SER A 680 3.78 26.34 -3.99
CA SER A 680 4.60 25.85 -5.09
C SER A 680 4.87 26.92 -6.15
N LEU A 681 3.89 27.77 -6.43
CA LEU A 681 4.03 28.90 -7.34
C LEU A 681 4.96 29.97 -6.77
N SER A 682 4.83 30.28 -5.47
CA SER A 682 5.71 31.23 -4.77
C SER A 682 7.16 30.75 -4.71
N GLU A 683 7.41 29.48 -4.37
CA GLU A 683 8.75 28.88 -4.43
C GLU A 683 9.31 28.91 -5.86
N PHE A 684 8.47 28.70 -6.87
CA PHE A 684 8.90 28.75 -8.27
C PHE A 684 9.31 30.15 -8.71
N ILE A 685 8.56 31.20 -8.34
CA ILE A 685 8.96 32.59 -8.61
C ILE A 685 10.30 32.92 -7.93
N ALA A 686 10.46 32.52 -6.67
CA ALA A 686 11.72 32.74 -5.95
C ALA A 686 12.90 32.03 -6.64
N ALA A 687 12.71 30.79 -7.08
CA ALA A 687 13.71 30.04 -7.83
C ALA A 687 14.04 30.69 -9.19
N LEU A 688 13.03 31.12 -9.95
CA LEU A 688 13.19 31.79 -11.24
C LEU A 688 14.00 33.09 -11.12
N CYS A 689 13.78 33.85 -10.03
CA CYS A 689 14.50 35.10 -9.79
C CYS A 689 15.97 34.90 -9.41
N ARG A 690 16.35 33.69 -8.97
CA ARG A 690 17.72 33.34 -8.56
C ARG A 690 18.58 32.80 -9.70
N VAL A 691 17.98 32.26 -10.76
CA VAL A 691 18.69 31.82 -11.96
C VAL A 691 19.10 33.04 -12.80
N ASP A 692 20.16 32.90 -13.61
CA ASP A 692 20.59 33.95 -14.53
C ASP A 692 19.38 34.49 -15.33
N ARG A 693 19.19 35.82 -15.25
CA ARG A 693 18.10 36.52 -15.93
C ARG A 693 18.10 36.30 -17.45
N ARG A 694 19.26 35.99 -18.04
CA ARG A 694 19.38 35.68 -19.48
C ARG A 694 18.68 34.38 -19.88
N LEU A 695 18.53 33.44 -18.94
CA LEU A 695 17.90 32.15 -19.19
C LEU A 695 16.40 32.18 -18.92
N VAL A 696 15.94 33.10 -18.07
CA VAL A 696 14.55 33.13 -17.56
C VAL A 696 13.79 34.30 -18.18
N PRO A 697 12.84 34.06 -19.10
CA PRO A 697 12.01 35.10 -19.68
C PRO A 697 11.20 35.85 -18.62
N THR A 698 11.19 37.18 -18.66
CA THR A 698 10.43 38.01 -17.71
C THR A 698 8.93 37.74 -17.80
N LYS A 699 8.41 37.47 -19.01
CA LYS A 699 7.03 37.00 -19.24
C LYS A 699 6.64 35.73 -18.46
N MET A 700 7.56 34.79 -18.25
CA MET A 700 7.28 33.58 -17.49
C MET A 700 7.01 33.92 -16.03
N ILE A 701 7.82 34.79 -15.43
CA ILE A 701 7.65 35.24 -14.04
C ILE A 701 6.36 36.03 -13.89
N GLN A 702 6.03 36.91 -14.86
CA GLN A 702 4.76 37.64 -14.88
C GLN A 702 3.54 36.70 -14.90
N ALA A 703 3.57 35.67 -15.76
CA ALA A 703 2.49 34.70 -15.84
C ALA A 703 2.26 33.98 -14.49
N VAL A 704 3.35 33.53 -13.85
CA VAL A 704 3.27 32.87 -12.53
C VAL A 704 2.82 33.84 -11.44
N LEU A 705 3.31 35.09 -11.43
CA LEU A 705 2.90 36.16 -10.50
C LEU A 705 1.39 36.41 -10.57
N ASN A 706 0.83 36.49 -11.78
CA ASN A 706 -0.59 36.70 -11.97
C ASN A 706 -1.43 35.54 -11.42
N VAL A 707 -1.01 34.29 -11.68
CA VAL A 707 -1.70 33.10 -11.16
C VAL A 707 -1.61 33.06 -9.64
N VAL A 708 -0.43 33.20 -9.04
CA VAL A 708 -0.25 33.09 -7.59
C VAL A 708 -0.98 34.20 -6.83
N THR A 709 -1.09 35.40 -7.40
CA THR A 709 -1.83 36.52 -6.79
C THR A 709 -3.29 36.13 -6.53
N SER A 710 -3.94 35.49 -7.52
CA SER A 710 -5.31 35.00 -7.37
C SER A 710 -5.42 33.87 -6.34
N ARG A 711 -4.40 32.99 -6.24
CA ARG A 711 -4.40 31.86 -5.31
C ARG A 711 -4.21 32.29 -3.86
N LEU A 712 -3.33 33.26 -3.59
CA LEU A 712 -3.06 33.77 -2.24
C LEU A 712 -4.30 34.33 -1.55
N ALA A 713 -5.19 34.99 -2.30
CA ALA A 713 -6.43 35.56 -1.76
C ALA A 713 -7.33 34.52 -1.05
N THR A 714 -7.21 33.25 -1.43
CA THR A 714 -8.01 32.14 -0.87
C THR A 714 -7.21 31.24 0.08
N SER A 715 -5.93 31.53 0.33
CA SER A 715 -5.06 30.66 1.11
C SER A 715 -5.35 30.72 2.61
N ARG A 716 -5.50 29.54 3.22
CA ARG A 716 -5.58 29.37 4.68
C ARG A 716 -4.19 29.28 5.33
N SER A 717 -3.14 28.99 4.56
CA SER A 717 -1.76 28.79 5.01
C SER A 717 -0.83 29.92 4.57
N PHE A 718 -1.36 31.16 4.47
CA PHE A 718 -0.66 32.32 3.90
C PHE A 718 0.82 32.46 4.32
N PHE A 719 1.16 32.41 5.61
CA PHE A 719 2.54 32.58 6.06
C PHE A 719 3.48 31.44 5.62
N VAL A 720 2.95 30.24 5.37
CA VAL A 720 3.71 29.12 4.81
C VAL A 720 3.95 29.35 3.33
N ASP A 721 2.91 29.78 2.59
CA ASP A 721 2.99 30.04 1.16
C ASP A 721 4.00 31.16 0.85
N MET A 722 4.05 32.17 1.72
CA MET A 722 4.94 33.31 1.60
C MET A 722 6.36 33.07 2.10
N ALA A 723 6.64 31.98 2.82
CA ALA A 723 7.90 31.82 3.55
C ALA A 723 9.13 31.92 2.62
N ASP A 724 9.11 31.21 1.49
CA ASP A 724 10.25 31.17 0.56
C ASP A 724 10.38 32.46 -0.28
N ILE A 725 9.28 32.90 -0.89
CA ILE A 725 9.28 34.12 -1.71
C ILE A 725 9.52 35.39 -0.89
N SER A 726 9.04 35.47 0.36
CA SER A 726 9.31 36.63 1.21
C SER A 726 10.80 36.75 1.54
N PHE A 727 11.48 35.63 1.76
CA PHE A 727 12.91 35.58 2.01
C PHE A 727 13.72 36.09 0.81
N TRP A 728 13.24 35.83 -0.41
CA TRP A 728 13.84 36.30 -1.66
C TRP A 728 13.14 37.52 -2.28
N LEU A 729 12.24 38.19 -1.55
CA LEU A 729 11.35 39.21 -2.12
C LEU A 729 12.13 40.40 -2.69
N ARG A 730 13.27 40.73 -2.10
CA ARG A 730 14.14 41.79 -2.61
C ARG A 730 14.71 41.45 -3.98
N LEU A 731 15.08 40.18 -4.20
CA LEU A 731 15.54 39.72 -5.50
C LEU A 731 14.42 39.78 -6.56
N VAL A 732 13.17 39.52 -6.16
CA VAL A 732 12.00 39.68 -7.02
C VAL A 732 11.80 41.17 -7.36
N ARG A 733 11.76 42.06 -6.37
CA ARG A 733 11.55 43.50 -6.59
C ARG A 733 12.65 44.17 -7.40
N GLU A 734 13.91 43.82 -7.14
CA GLU A 734 15.06 44.49 -7.75
C GLU A 734 15.49 43.88 -9.09
N ARG A 735 14.81 42.84 -9.59
CA ARG A 735 15.24 42.09 -10.77
C ARG A 735 15.63 43.00 -11.94
N SER A 736 14.80 44.01 -12.25
CA SER A 736 15.08 44.99 -13.31
C SER A 736 16.36 45.80 -13.04
N SER A 737 16.60 46.22 -11.80
CA SER A 737 17.77 46.97 -11.34
C SER A 737 19.09 46.17 -11.37
N LEU A 738 19.02 44.83 -11.25
CA LEU A 738 20.22 43.98 -11.16
C LEU A 738 21.05 43.93 -12.45
N GLY A 739 20.48 44.28 -13.61
CA GLY A 739 21.18 44.23 -14.90
C GLY A 739 22.49 45.04 -14.92
N ALA A 740 22.54 46.18 -14.22
CA ALA A 740 23.74 47.01 -14.11
C ALA A 740 24.89 46.35 -13.31
N TYR A 741 24.61 45.29 -12.56
CA TYR A 741 25.55 44.59 -11.67
C TYR A 741 25.95 43.21 -12.20
N VAL A 742 25.21 42.69 -13.18
CA VAL A 742 25.61 41.52 -13.97
C VAL A 742 26.57 42.00 -15.07
N ALA A 743 27.65 41.26 -15.34
CA ALA A 743 28.75 41.72 -16.21
C ALA A 743 28.28 42.35 -17.55
N ALA A 744 29.01 43.38 -18.00
CA ALA A 744 28.64 44.44 -18.97
C ALA A 744 28.07 44.04 -20.34
N MET A 745 27.98 42.75 -20.69
CA MET A 745 27.35 42.30 -21.93
C MET A 745 25.81 42.27 -21.88
N ASP A 746 25.19 42.70 -20.78
CA ASP A 746 23.72 42.69 -20.56
C ASP A 746 23.00 43.93 -21.12
N ARG A 747 23.47 44.53 -22.22
CA ARG A 747 22.80 45.67 -22.88
C ARG A 747 21.70 45.28 -23.88
N GLN A 748 21.31 44.00 -23.95
CA GLN A 748 20.05 43.63 -24.59
C GLN A 748 18.91 43.98 -23.61
N GLY A 749 18.46 45.23 -23.71
CA GLY A 749 17.46 45.81 -22.82
C GLY A 749 16.17 45.00 -22.81
N GLU A 750 15.70 44.68 -21.60
CA GLU A 750 14.25 44.55 -21.39
C GLU A 750 13.61 45.80 -21.98
N SER A 751 12.56 45.64 -22.79
CA SER A 751 11.83 46.81 -23.25
C SER A 751 11.25 47.53 -22.02
N GLU A 752 11.26 48.86 -22.01
CA GLU A 752 10.68 49.64 -20.91
C GLU A 752 9.25 49.20 -20.58
N LYS A 753 8.50 48.76 -21.60
CA LYS A 753 7.15 48.20 -21.48
C LYS A 753 7.14 46.88 -20.70
N GLU A 754 8.03 45.94 -21.03
CA GLU A 754 8.11 44.64 -20.33
C GLU A 754 8.54 44.84 -18.86
N GLY A 755 9.47 45.76 -18.61
CA GLY A 755 9.86 46.17 -17.26
C GLY A 755 8.69 46.78 -16.47
N ALA A 756 7.92 47.67 -17.09
CA ALA A 756 6.73 48.28 -16.46
C ALA A 756 5.62 47.26 -16.15
N GLU A 757 5.35 46.33 -17.06
CA GLU A 757 4.40 45.23 -16.86
C GLU A 757 4.84 44.29 -15.73
N TYR A 758 6.14 44.00 -15.66
CA TYR A 758 6.71 43.20 -14.57
C TYR A 758 6.54 43.89 -13.21
N MET A 759 6.91 45.17 -13.12
CA MET A 759 6.76 45.96 -11.90
C MET A 759 5.29 46.09 -11.48
N THR A 760 4.37 46.17 -12.44
CA THR A 760 2.93 46.16 -12.17
C THR A 760 2.48 44.82 -11.57
N ALA A 761 2.91 43.69 -12.14
CA ALA A 761 2.59 42.35 -11.61
C ALA A 761 3.17 42.14 -10.20
N VAL A 762 4.41 42.57 -9.96
CA VAL A 762 5.05 42.51 -8.63
C VAL A 762 4.31 43.40 -7.63
N SER A 763 3.96 44.63 -8.01
CA SER A 763 3.22 45.57 -7.15
C SER A 763 1.85 45.01 -6.76
N ASN A 764 1.10 44.45 -7.72
CA ASN A 764 -0.19 43.81 -7.47
C ASN A 764 -0.06 42.63 -6.50
N TYR A 765 0.91 41.74 -6.75
CA TYR A 765 1.20 40.60 -5.89
C TYR A 765 1.54 41.03 -4.45
N VAL A 766 2.47 41.98 -4.31
CA VAL A 766 2.91 42.52 -3.01
C VAL A 766 1.76 43.18 -2.27
N SER A 767 0.94 43.99 -2.96
CA SER A 767 -0.19 44.71 -2.37
C SER A 767 -1.22 43.73 -1.78
N VAL A 768 -1.61 42.71 -2.55
CA VAL A 768 -2.53 41.65 -2.08
C VAL A 768 -1.92 40.89 -0.90
N ALA A 769 -0.66 40.48 -1.00
CA ALA A 769 0.02 39.77 0.08
C ALA A 769 0.14 40.63 1.36
N ALA A 770 0.47 41.92 1.23
CA ALA A 770 0.59 42.84 2.36
C ALA A 770 -0.75 43.07 3.05
N ALA A 771 -1.85 43.21 2.29
CA ALA A 771 -3.19 43.32 2.86
C ALA A 771 -3.56 42.08 3.70
N ILE A 772 -3.32 40.88 3.17
CA ILE A 772 -3.58 39.62 3.89
C ILE A 772 -2.68 39.53 5.13
N ALA A 773 -1.39 39.80 5.00
CA ALA A 773 -0.44 39.78 6.11
C ALA A 773 -0.85 40.74 7.24
N LYS A 774 -1.26 41.97 6.89
CA LYS A 774 -1.73 42.98 7.84
C LYS A 774 -2.94 42.48 8.63
N THR A 775 -3.97 41.99 7.96
CA THR A 775 -5.16 41.45 8.63
C THR A 775 -4.78 40.30 9.57
N ARG A 776 -3.98 39.34 9.10
CA ARG A 776 -3.58 38.19 9.92
C ARG A 776 -2.72 38.56 11.13
N LEU A 777 -1.80 39.51 10.99
CA LEU A 777 -0.98 39.99 12.11
C LEU A 777 -1.81 40.77 13.13
N MET A 778 -2.77 41.57 12.66
CA MET A 778 -3.74 42.24 13.54
C MET A 778 -4.59 41.21 14.30
N ASP A 779 -5.10 40.16 13.64
CA ASP A 779 -5.84 39.08 14.28
C ASP A 779 -5.01 38.36 15.36
N ILE A 780 -3.73 38.09 15.08
CA ILE A 780 -2.80 37.47 16.04
C ILE A 780 -2.58 38.41 17.23
N SER A 781 -2.35 39.70 16.98
CA SER A 781 -2.14 40.69 18.04
C SER A 781 -3.39 40.85 18.93
N GLY A 782 -4.59 40.72 18.36
CA GLY A 782 -5.85 40.79 19.10
C GLY A 782 -6.19 39.52 19.88
N SER A 783 -5.45 38.42 19.68
CA SER A 783 -5.72 37.16 20.37
C SER A 783 -5.38 37.23 21.86
N ASN A 784 -6.36 36.92 22.72
CA ASN A 784 -6.15 36.83 24.16
C ASN A 784 -5.32 35.61 24.59
N ASP A 785 -5.24 34.59 23.73
CA ASP A 785 -4.48 33.36 23.97
C ASP A 785 -3.07 33.40 23.35
N LEU A 786 -2.61 34.57 22.90
CA LEU A 786 -1.28 34.73 22.31
C LEU A 786 -0.23 34.37 23.37
N LYS A 787 0.55 33.32 23.10
CA LYS A 787 1.68 32.89 23.94
C LYS A 787 2.99 33.26 23.28
N THR A 788 4.03 33.42 24.11
CA THR A 788 5.41 33.57 23.63
C THR A 788 5.76 32.42 22.70
N ASN A 789 6.17 32.70 21.47
CA ASN A 789 6.54 31.66 20.51
C ASN A 789 7.59 32.13 19.49
N THR A 790 8.35 31.18 18.96
CA THR A 790 9.40 31.44 17.96
C THR A 790 8.88 31.59 16.53
N PHE A 791 7.67 31.12 16.23
CA PHE A 791 7.08 31.22 14.89
C PHE A 791 6.69 32.66 14.52
N LEU A 792 6.40 33.47 15.54
CA LEU A 792 6.03 34.87 15.38
C LEU A 792 7.12 35.69 14.68
N PHE A 793 8.41 35.33 14.86
CA PHE A 793 9.51 35.93 14.11
C PHE A 793 9.32 35.80 12.59
N ASN A 794 8.90 34.64 12.10
CA ASN A 794 8.65 34.42 10.68
C ASN A 794 7.44 35.24 10.19
N GLN A 795 6.34 35.23 10.95
CA GLN A 795 5.10 35.91 10.57
C GLN A 795 5.30 37.43 10.48
N MET A 796 5.95 38.01 11.48
CA MET A 796 6.28 39.44 11.51
C MET A 796 7.29 39.79 10.41
N ALA A 797 8.35 38.99 10.22
CA ALA A 797 9.32 39.22 9.15
C ALA A 797 8.68 39.25 7.75
N ILE A 798 7.73 38.34 7.48
CA ILE A 798 6.95 38.35 6.23
C ILE A 798 6.18 39.67 6.09
N GLY A 799 5.46 40.10 7.13
CA GLY A 799 4.73 41.36 7.13
C GLY A 799 5.65 42.56 6.84
N TYR A 800 6.77 42.65 7.54
CA TYR A 800 7.72 43.77 7.37
C TYR A 800 8.36 43.80 5.98
N ARG A 801 8.76 42.65 5.41
CA ARG A 801 9.30 42.61 4.04
C ARG A 801 8.27 43.03 3.00
N LEU A 802 6.99 42.75 3.26
CA LEU A 802 5.88 43.21 2.43
C LEU A 802 5.56 44.71 2.60
N GLY A 803 6.15 45.40 3.59
CA GLY A 803 5.88 46.81 3.88
C GLY A 803 4.64 47.04 4.74
N VAL A 804 4.23 46.03 5.54
CA VAL A 804 3.10 46.18 6.46
C VAL A 804 3.51 47.05 7.65
N SER A 805 2.78 48.15 7.84
CA SER A 805 2.81 48.94 9.08
C SER A 805 1.62 48.55 9.97
N LEU A 806 1.92 48.15 11.21
CA LEU A 806 0.93 47.82 12.23
C LEU A 806 0.66 49.05 13.12
N LEU A 807 -0.43 49.02 13.90
CA LEU A 807 -0.64 50.01 14.95
C LEU A 807 0.43 49.83 16.04
N PRO A 808 0.95 50.91 16.66
CA PRO A 808 1.98 50.82 17.69
C PRO A 808 1.63 49.84 18.82
N GLU A 809 0.38 49.82 19.27
CA GLU A 809 -0.10 48.93 20.33
C GLU A 809 -0.08 47.46 19.91
N ALA A 810 -0.43 47.19 18.64
CA ALA A 810 -0.40 45.84 18.08
C ALA A 810 1.04 45.35 17.93
N GLU A 811 1.94 46.22 17.45
CA GLU A 811 3.35 45.90 17.27
C GLU A 811 4.07 45.67 18.60
N GLU A 812 3.83 46.53 19.59
CA GLU A 812 4.34 46.37 20.94
C GLU A 812 3.87 45.05 21.54
N ARG A 813 2.56 44.74 21.44
CA ARG A 813 2.01 43.48 21.93
C ARG A 813 2.63 42.27 21.26
N LEU A 814 2.79 42.26 19.93
CA LEU A 814 3.45 41.17 19.23
C LEU A 814 4.92 41.03 19.67
N SER A 815 5.64 42.15 19.82
CA SER A 815 7.04 42.15 20.24
C SER A 815 7.25 41.53 21.63
N CYS A 816 6.32 41.76 22.57
CA CYS A 816 6.35 41.18 23.91
C CYS A 816 6.12 39.65 23.93
N HIS A 817 5.60 39.08 22.84
CA HIS A 817 5.35 37.65 22.69
C HIS A 817 6.40 36.94 21.80
N LEU A 818 7.52 37.59 21.51
CA LEU A 818 8.66 36.95 20.86
C LEU A 818 9.43 36.09 21.87
N ASP A 819 9.61 34.80 21.56
CA ASP A 819 10.34 33.87 22.42
C ASP A 819 11.85 33.96 22.18
N THR A 820 12.53 34.81 22.96
CA THR A 820 13.99 34.96 22.89
C THR A 820 14.75 33.86 23.63
N LYS A 821 14.12 33.21 24.61
CA LYS A 821 14.71 32.11 25.38
C LYS A 821 15.08 30.92 24.50
N HIS A 822 14.26 30.64 23.49
CA HIS A 822 14.46 29.52 22.57
C HIS A 822 15.07 29.89 21.22
N LEU A 823 15.73 31.06 21.09
CA LEU A 823 16.49 31.45 19.88
C LEU A 823 17.45 30.38 19.36
N PRO A 824 18.16 29.59 20.20
CA PRO A 824 19.02 28.51 19.69
C PRO A 824 18.29 27.49 18.81
N GLN A 825 16.96 27.31 18.97
CA GLN A 825 16.17 26.44 18.10
C GLN A 825 16.14 26.94 16.65
N LEU A 826 16.28 28.25 16.43
CA LEU A 826 16.31 28.85 15.10
C LEU A 826 17.57 28.43 14.30
N LEU A 827 18.66 28.00 14.96
CA LEU A 827 19.86 27.49 14.24
C LEU A 827 19.58 26.23 13.43
N SER A 828 18.47 25.52 13.71
CA SER A 828 18.03 24.40 12.87
C SER A 828 17.65 24.84 11.45
N ASP A 829 17.21 26.08 11.29
CA ASP A 829 16.96 26.74 10.01
C ASP A 829 17.56 28.16 10.01
N PRO A 830 18.75 28.35 9.41
CA PRO A 830 19.39 29.65 9.30
C PRO A 830 18.52 30.79 8.73
N ARG A 831 17.47 30.50 7.94
CA ARG A 831 16.53 31.53 7.44
C ARG A 831 15.69 32.12 8.58
N GLN A 832 15.36 31.32 9.59
CA GLN A 832 14.64 31.79 10.77
C GLN A 832 15.49 32.76 11.61
N VAL A 833 16.81 32.59 11.61
CA VAL A 833 17.73 33.56 12.22
C VAL A 833 17.65 34.91 11.50
N ILE A 834 17.60 34.91 10.16
CA ILE A 834 17.42 36.13 9.38
C ILE A 834 16.04 36.75 9.62
N ASN A 835 14.98 35.94 9.73
CA ASN A 835 13.66 36.44 10.11
C ASN A 835 13.68 37.14 11.47
N ALA A 836 14.37 36.56 12.47
CA ALA A 836 14.52 37.19 13.77
C ALA A 836 15.24 38.54 13.67
N VAL A 837 16.30 38.64 12.86
CA VAL A 837 17.02 39.90 12.58
C VAL A 837 16.11 40.93 11.91
N THR A 838 15.34 40.54 10.90
CA THR A 838 14.38 41.42 10.22
C THR A 838 13.36 42.00 11.22
N VAL A 839 12.88 41.19 12.17
CA VAL A 839 11.95 41.66 13.22
C VAL A 839 12.66 42.56 14.22
N ALA A 840 13.81 42.16 14.74
CA ALA A 840 14.61 42.93 15.69
C ALA A 840 14.94 44.34 15.18
N ARG A 841 15.19 44.46 13.87
CA ARG A 841 15.37 45.75 13.19
C ARG A 841 14.16 46.67 13.35
N GLN A 842 12.97 46.15 13.10
CA GLN A 842 11.74 46.94 13.06
C GLN A 842 11.29 47.33 14.47
N ILE A 843 11.37 46.40 15.42
CA ILE A 843 10.93 46.63 16.80
C ILE A 843 11.95 47.36 17.67
N ARG A 844 13.13 47.73 17.16
CA ARG A 844 14.23 48.28 17.98
C ARG A 844 13.85 49.52 18.80
N HIS A 845 12.90 50.32 18.32
CA HIS A 845 12.42 51.52 19.00
C HIS A 845 11.31 51.22 20.02
N LEU A 846 10.56 50.13 19.82
CA LEU A 846 9.44 49.71 20.67
C LEU A 846 9.90 48.76 21.79
N ASN A 847 10.78 47.82 21.45
CA ASN A 847 11.32 46.82 22.35
C ASN A 847 12.84 46.63 22.12
N PRO A 848 13.65 47.59 22.57
CA PRO A 848 15.10 47.56 22.38
C PRO A 848 15.77 46.37 23.08
N THR A 849 15.18 45.87 24.18
CA THR A 849 15.72 44.71 24.92
C THR A 849 15.70 43.45 24.07
N VAL A 850 14.55 43.11 23.49
CA VAL A 850 14.41 41.94 22.60
C VAL A 850 15.28 42.09 21.35
N ALA A 851 15.35 43.30 20.77
CA ALA A 851 16.20 43.56 19.63
C ALA A 851 17.69 43.29 19.94
N LYS A 852 18.19 43.77 21.08
CA LYS A 852 19.57 43.49 21.55
C LYS A 852 19.82 42.00 21.75
N GLU A 853 18.90 41.27 22.37
CA GLU A 853 19.05 39.82 22.58
C GLU A 853 19.19 39.06 21.25
N VAL A 854 18.37 39.40 20.26
CA VAL A 854 18.43 38.79 18.93
C VAL A 854 19.72 39.14 18.21
N PHE A 855 20.12 40.42 18.18
CA PHE A 855 21.36 40.82 17.51
C PHE A 855 22.59 40.17 18.15
N HIS A 856 22.63 40.10 19.49
CA HIS A 856 23.71 39.44 20.22
C HIS A 856 23.78 37.94 19.93
N PHE A 857 22.61 37.30 19.87
CA PHE A 857 22.50 35.89 19.50
C PHE A 857 23.04 35.64 18.08
N VAL A 858 22.69 36.48 17.12
CA VAL A 858 23.17 36.35 15.72
C VAL A 858 24.67 36.60 15.64
N GLU A 859 25.18 37.61 16.33
CA GLU A 859 26.61 37.93 16.37
C GLU A 859 27.43 36.73 16.84
N ARG A 860 27.01 36.07 17.93
CA ARG A 860 27.66 34.88 18.48
C ARG A 860 27.58 33.66 17.56
N ASN A 861 26.56 33.59 16.70
CA ASN A 861 26.28 32.43 15.87
C ASN A 861 26.45 32.69 14.37
N VAL A 862 27.04 33.81 13.97
CA VAL A 862 27.17 34.20 12.54
C VAL A 862 27.90 33.13 11.71
N GLY A 863 28.83 32.39 12.31
CA GLY A 863 29.55 31.28 11.68
C GLY A 863 28.67 30.10 11.27
N SER A 864 27.46 29.98 11.83
CA SER A 864 26.48 28.95 11.46
C SER A 864 25.67 29.30 10.19
N LEU A 865 25.68 30.57 9.76
CA LEU A 865 24.93 31.05 8.60
C LEU A 865 25.60 30.62 7.29
N GLY A 866 24.80 30.20 6.32
CA GLY A 866 25.27 29.90 4.97
C GLY A 866 25.57 31.15 4.15
N ALA A 867 26.06 30.98 2.91
CA ALA A 867 26.37 32.12 2.04
C ALA A 867 25.15 32.99 1.75
N GLN A 868 23.98 32.37 1.52
CA GLN A 868 22.73 33.06 1.21
C GLN A 868 22.17 33.82 2.41
N GLU A 869 22.25 33.22 3.61
CA GLU A 869 21.83 33.90 4.84
C GLU A 869 22.77 35.05 5.19
N ALA A 870 24.08 34.90 4.98
CA ALA A 870 25.02 36.00 5.16
C ALA A 870 24.79 37.14 4.16
N LEU A 871 24.43 36.82 2.91
CA LEU A 871 24.04 37.81 1.91
C LEU A 871 22.83 38.62 2.38
N LEU A 872 21.74 37.94 2.76
CA LEU A 872 20.51 38.62 3.17
C LEU A 872 20.65 39.34 4.52
N LEU A 873 21.46 38.81 5.45
CA LEU A 873 21.85 39.54 6.64
C LEU A 873 22.50 40.89 6.28
N GLY A 874 23.45 40.88 5.34
CA GLY A 874 24.11 42.09 4.87
C GLY A 874 23.12 43.08 4.24
N VAL A 875 22.25 42.59 3.35
CA VAL A 875 21.22 43.42 2.67
C VAL A 875 20.28 44.07 3.69
N GLU A 876 19.74 43.28 4.62
CA GLU A 876 18.83 43.77 5.67
C GLU A 876 19.53 44.84 6.53
N MET A 877 20.79 44.62 6.94
CA MET A 877 21.53 45.61 7.72
C MET A 877 21.85 46.88 6.94
N THR A 878 22.22 46.79 5.64
CA THR A 878 22.48 47.98 4.81
C THR A 878 21.27 48.92 4.80
N GLU A 879 20.07 48.39 4.58
CA GLU A 879 18.83 49.18 4.61
C GLU A 879 18.61 49.83 5.99
N SER A 880 18.72 49.01 7.03
CA SER A 880 18.48 49.45 8.40
C SER A 880 19.36 50.61 8.84
N LEU A 881 20.61 50.61 8.36
CA LEU A 881 21.62 51.60 8.68
C LEU A 881 21.39 52.89 7.86
N SER A 882 20.94 52.77 6.62
CA SER A 882 20.46 53.92 5.85
C SER A 882 19.31 54.65 6.56
N ASP A 883 18.40 53.91 7.20
CA ASP A 883 17.26 54.48 7.94
C ASP A 883 17.66 55.03 9.33
N ALA A 884 18.72 54.50 9.96
CA ALA A 884 19.11 54.84 11.33
C ALA A 884 19.96 56.14 11.44
N GLY A 885 20.59 56.58 10.35
CA GLY A 885 21.51 57.73 10.36
C GLY A 885 22.72 57.54 11.30
N GLU A 886 23.30 58.64 11.79
CA GLU A 886 24.45 58.64 12.72
C GLU A 886 24.04 58.46 14.20
N SER A 887 23.04 57.64 14.48
CA SER A 887 22.66 57.37 15.88
C SER A 887 23.75 56.60 16.62
N LYS A 888 24.10 57.07 17.84
CA LYS A 888 25.02 56.39 18.78
C LYS A 888 24.34 55.31 19.63
N ASP A 889 23.14 54.87 19.25
CA ASP A 889 22.44 53.82 19.97
C ASP A 889 23.21 52.50 19.92
N GLN A 890 23.35 51.84 21.08
CA GLN A 890 24.02 50.54 21.20
C GLN A 890 23.46 49.49 20.21
N VAL A 891 22.16 49.57 19.88
CA VAL A 891 21.53 48.69 18.89
C VAL A 891 22.09 48.95 17.48
N VAL A 892 22.29 50.20 17.11
CA VAL A 892 22.84 50.61 15.81
C VAL A 892 24.31 50.17 15.68
N GLU A 893 25.08 50.23 16.77
CA GLU A 893 26.44 49.68 16.82
C GLU A 893 26.46 48.17 16.55
N MET A 894 25.55 47.41 17.17
CA MET A 894 25.41 45.97 16.92
C MET A 894 25.04 45.69 15.46
N MET A 895 24.18 46.51 14.85
CA MET A 895 23.82 46.39 13.43
C MET A 895 25.01 46.66 12.50
N HIS A 896 25.81 47.69 12.78
CA HIS A 896 27.07 47.94 12.06
C HIS A 896 28.02 46.74 12.15
N LYS A 897 28.12 46.11 13.33
CA LYS A 897 28.93 44.92 13.54
C LYS A 897 28.42 43.72 12.74
N LEU A 898 27.12 43.46 12.74
CA LEU A 898 26.51 42.38 11.95
C LEU A 898 26.70 42.60 10.44
N HIS A 899 26.55 43.84 9.96
CA HIS A 899 26.84 44.21 8.58
C HIS A 899 28.30 43.96 8.21
N ALA A 900 29.25 44.33 9.06
CA ALA A 900 30.67 44.06 8.86
C ALA A 900 30.98 42.55 8.83
N LEU A 901 30.37 41.76 9.72
CA LEU A 901 30.51 40.30 9.75
C LEU A 901 29.94 39.64 8.49
N ALA A 902 28.80 40.11 7.99
CA ALA A 902 28.21 39.64 6.73
C ALA A 902 29.14 39.90 5.54
N LYS A 903 29.71 41.11 5.44
CA LYS A 903 30.71 41.48 4.42
C LYS A 903 31.97 40.62 4.52
N GLN A 904 32.52 40.47 5.72
CA GLN A 904 33.71 39.65 5.96
C GLN A 904 33.47 38.21 5.54
N SER A 905 32.30 37.66 5.86
CA SER A 905 31.87 36.32 5.46
C SER A 905 31.81 36.17 3.93
N LEU A 906 31.29 37.16 3.20
CA LEU A 906 31.17 37.10 1.73
C LEU A 906 32.44 37.50 0.96
N ASN A 907 33.44 38.07 1.64
CA ASN A 907 34.78 38.25 1.07
C ASN A 907 35.51 36.91 0.86
N ASP A 908 35.05 35.81 1.47
CA ASP A 908 35.55 34.46 1.16
C ASP A 908 35.05 34.01 -0.23
N ALA A 909 35.98 33.91 -1.18
CA ALA A 909 35.72 33.44 -2.54
C ALA A 909 35.02 32.06 -2.57
N ARG A 910 35.28 31.17 -1.60
CA ARG A 910 34.62 29.85 -1.52
C ARG A 910 33.14 29.97 -1.17
N ARG A 911 32.76 30.97 -0.38
CA ARG A 911 31.36 31.26 -0.05
C ARG A 911 30.67 31.99 -1.19
N LEU A 912 31.36 32.93 -1.84
CA LEU A 912 30.83 33.65 -2.99
C LEU A 912 30.48 32.71 -4.16
N LYS A 913 31.31 31.69 -4.43
CA LYS A 913 31.04 30.63 -5.42
C LYS A 913 29.78 29.80 -5.15
N LYS A 914 29.20 29.87 -3.94
CA LYS A 914 27.95 29.17 -3.59
C LYS A 914 26.70 29.99 -3.94
N LEU A 915 26.88 31.25 -4.30
CA LEU A 915 25.80 32.15 -4.70
C LEU A 915 25.61 32.13 -6.21
N SER A 916 24.39 32.36 -6.66
CA SER A 916 24.10 32.58 -8.08
C SER A 916 24.59 33.95 -8.56
N VAL A 917 24.67 34.14 -9.87
CA VAL A 917 25.01 35.46 -10.47
C VAL A 917 24.03 36.54 -10.01
N GLN A 918 22.73 36.23 -9.91
CA GLN A 918 21.72 37.18 -9.44
C GLN A 918 21.85 37.50 -7.95
N GLU A 919 22.19 36.50 -7.13
CA GLU A 919 22.44 36.67 -5.70
C GLU A 919 23.69 37.55 -5.45
N VAL A 920 24.76 37.34 -6.24
CA VAL A 920 25.96 38.20 -6.20
C VAL A 920 25.66 39.63 -6.66
N ALA A 921 24.87 39.79 -7.72
CA ALA A 921 24.43 41.10 -8.21
C ALA A 921 23.62 41.86 -7.16
N LEU A 922 22.72 41.17 -6.44
CA LEU A 922 22.00 41.74 -5.31
C LEU A 922 22.97 42.19 -4.20
N GLY A 923 23.95 41.34 -3.85
CA GLY A 923 24.97 41.71 -2.87
C GLY A 923 25.80 42.94 -3.27
N ALA A 924 26.07 43.11 -4.56
CA ALA A 924 26.77 44.27 -5.10
C ALA A 924 25.91 45.54 -5.07
N LEU A 925 24.61 45.44 -5.39
CA LEU A 925 23.66 46.56 -5.31
C LEU A 925 23.59 47.14 -3.89
N TYR A 926 23.61 46.29 -2.86
CA TYR A 926 23.58 46.70 -1.45
C TYR A 926 24.97 46.90 -0.83
N GLY A 927 26.03 46.87 -1.64
CA GLY A 927 27.41 47.08 -1.21
C GLY A 927 27.95 46.03 -0.22
N VAL A 928 27.29 44.87 -0.09
CA VAL A 928 27.69 43.73 0.75
C VAL A 928 28.83 42.93 0.11
N VAL A 929 28.81 42.84 -1.22
CA VAL A 929 29.85 42.21 -2.03
C VAL A 929 30.49 43.28 -2.90
N LYS A 930 31.80 43.17 -3.16
CA LYS A 930 32.47 44.03 -4.14
C LYS A 930 31.82 43.83 -5.52
N ARG A 931 31.58 44.94 -6.24
CA ARG A 931 31.11 44.87 -7.62
C ARG A 931 32.08 43.97 -8.41
N PRO A 932 31.59 42.99 -9.18
CA PRO A 932 32.47 42.14 -9.97
C PRO A 932 33.30 43.03 -10.89
N VAL A 933 34.62 43.04 -10.66
CA VAL A 933 35.56 43.77 -11.51
C VAL A 933 35.52 43.10 -12.87
N SER A 934 35.13 43.85 -13.90
CA SER A 934 35.19 43.37 -15.28
C SER A 934 36.63 42.99 -15.60
N SER A 935 36.92 41.69 -15.76
CA SER A 935 38.17 41.22 -16.34
C SER A 935 38.17 41.57 -17.83
N THR A 936 38.45 42.83 -18.15
CA THR A 936 38.80 43.31 -19.49
C THR A 936 39.94 44.30 -19.38
N SER A 937 41.12 43.80 -19.03
CA SER A 937 42.36 44.24 -19.67
C SER A 937 43.10 42.96 -20.04
N ARG A 938 42.87 42.52 -21.29
CA ARG A 938 43.89 41.78 -22.02
C ARG A 938 45.09 42.69 -22.21
#